data_AF-A0A9E6K2E1-F1
#
_entry.id   AF-A0A9E6K2E1-F1
#
_cell.length_a   1.000
_cell.length_b   1.000
_cell.length_c   1.000
_cell.angle_alpha   90.00
_cell.angle_beta   90.00
_cell.angle_gamma   90.00
#
_symmetry.space_group_name_H-M   'P 1'
#
loop_
_entity.id
_entity.type
_entity.pdbx_description
1 polymer ?
#
loop_
_entity_poly.entity_id
_entity_poly.type
_entity_poly.pdbx_seq_one_letter_code
_entity_poly.pdbx_strand_id
1 'polypeptide(L)'
;MKWRLKVMVNLFKLRLQTEYLRFLLKRNARYMFIMSIAMMTLYPVLGLTVKILSRSDSYDGIREVGLFFNISLLMFTAFMIPLQIMSYMNSKKNLDVYHALPIKRSDLFITSLIAAIAIVVVPFTIGWFSGGLMMMTGSFNFLVIFERYFALISIATAILSVVLFTMMNTGTSLDAFLYSLTLNFIPILAYGAYILFVQTILLGFSIGDLTKWVGIIFPIFALFESGFEISGRMWASGYVNGLYWLVLSGVIIAISNQFYLRRKSEKAEKPFTNKTFFPTVSGLLIILFIIFLYCVIYSMNSSFYYTSYYAPINFIFPIFFSMVLYLVMDAIAERGFKHLAKAFIHYLVIAAVAFSLLIGGLWSKGFGYASRIPSLSNIESIDFDYYDNSNFIMSSPSYYRDMMAVPASSLHLTTADDISAVYELHRIIIAEYKWIDYNYNYAFNNNLVTMIEEQKGYTKSYETLPFFINNSINSAQVKITYHLKSGGDLVRSYTVPLQWTNSLLTLNNTPDIIEVNAPNLANMDEYPNVNMADWVTPVGKASISPLKINLSELKTAYLMDIAALSDAQAISTDYTAMGYLNLTTCKFKTSNCMTSVIDVDTRFTHVIAVLTATGVNLNPAPETALRSAVLILPEESSPATIVDIPMFRVAMPQSSQRYTFDLESSYEESQPNTYTYVNLSDDQLIQILPYITQRGISETPLISLVFNNGSGNLLIQAQYTDEVLAIISENQRKSVVNLYNLFATDGK
;
A
#
# COMPACT_ATOMS: atom_id res chain seq x y z
N MET A 1 -44.54 -20.85 31.47
CA MET A 1 -44.27 -20.32 30.11
C MET A 1 -44.94 -18.96 29.82
N LYS A 2 -46.25 -18.78 30.11
CA LYS A 2 -46.97 -17.48 29.91
C LYS A 2 -46.40 -16.27 30.66
N TRP A 3 -45.75 -16.47 31.82
CA TRP A 3 -45.14 -15.38 32.59
C TRP A 3 -43.86 -14.81 31.94
N ARG A 4 -43.05 -15.66 31.28
CA ARG A 4 -41.85 -15.22 30.54
C ARG A 4 -42.20 -14.49 29.22
N LEU A 5 -43.27 -14.90 28.54
CA LEU A 5 -43.80 -14.20 27.37
C LEU A 5 -44.35 -12.80 27.69
N LYS A 6 -45.00 -12.61 28.85
CA LYS A 6 -45.52 -11.30 29.28
C LYS A 6 -44.40 -10.31 29.65
N VAL A 7 -43.24 -10.81 30.06
CA VAL A 7 -42.03 -10.00 30.30
C VAL A 7 -41.35 -9.61 28.97
N MET A 8 -41.29 -10.50 27.97
CA MET A 8 -40.77 -10.18 26.63
C MET A 8 -41.65 -9.20 25.84
N VAL A 9 -42.99 -9.31 25.93
CA VAL A 9 -43.91 -8.39 25.23
C VAL A 9 -43.90 -6.97 25.81
N ASN A 10 -43.50 -6.80 27.09
CA ASN A 10 -43.33 -5.47 27.71
C ASN A 10 -41.92 -4.88 27.54
N LEU A 11 -40.93 -5.66 27.09
CA LEU A 11 -39.57 -5.16 26.79
C LEU A 11 -39.51 -4.25 25.56
N PHE A 12 -40.50 -4.35 24.66
CA PHE A 12 -40.57 -3.58 23.41
C PHE A 12 -41.64 -2.48 23.38
N LYS A 13 -42.38 -2.24 24.47
CA LYS A 13 -43.20 -1.02 24.57
C LYS A 13 -42.31 0.16 24.96
N LEU A 14 -41.67 0.77 23.97
CA LEU A 14 -41.06 2.11 24.08
C LEU A 14 -42.14 3.09 24.57
N ARG A 15 -42.15 3.42 25.86
CA ARG A 15 -43.01 4.49 26.40
C ARG A 15 -42.22 5.80 26.35
N LEU A 16 -42.19 6.39 25.16
CA LEU A 16 -41.55 7.67 24.91
C LEU A 16 -42.33 8.78 25.63
N GLN A 17 -41.65 9.53 26.52
CA GLN A 17 -42.29 10.62 27.26
C GLN A 17 -42.22 11.91 26.43
N THR A 18 -43.28 12.17 25.66
CA THR A 18 -43.34 13.27 24.68
C THR A 18 -43.14 14.65 25.31
N GLU A 19 -43.68 14.91 26.50
CA GLU A 19 -43.51 16.20 27.20
C GLU A 19 -42.05 16.43 27.61
N TYR A 20 -41.39 15.39 28.11
CA TYR A 20 -39.97 15.47 28.48
C TYR A 20 -39.08 15.63 27.23
N LEU A 21 -39.39 14.91 26.14
CA LEU A 21 -38.72 15.10 24.85
C LEU A 21 -38.84 16.55 24.37
N ARG A 22 -40.07 17.09 24.36
CA ARG A 22 -40.35 18.47 23.95
C ARG A 22 -39.58 19.48 24.79
N PHE A 23 -39.49 19.26 26.10
CA PHE A 23 -38.67 20.07 27.00
C PHE A 23 -37.19 20.03 26.61
N LEU A 24 -36.60 18.84 26.38
CA LEU A 24 -35.20 18.70 25.99
C LEU A 24 -34.88 19.37 24.65
N LEU A 25 -35.76 19.22 23.66
CA LEU A 25 -35.62 19.86 22.35
C LEU A 25 -35.73 21.39 22.45
N LYS A 26 -36.73 21.89 23.19
CA LYS A 26 -36.90 23.35 23.39
C LYS A 26 -35.72 23.96 24.14
N ARG A 27 -35.17 23.26 25.14
CA ARG A 27 -33.98 23.69 25.89
C ARG A 27 -32.74 23.83 24.99
N ASN A 28 -32.59 22.95 24.00
CA ASN A 28 -31.45 22.94 23.09
C ASN A 28 -31.72 23.58 21.71
N ALA A 29 -32.87 24.25 21.54
CA ALA A 29 -33.27 24.83 20.25
C ALA A 29 -32.26 25.86 19.71
N ARG A 30 -31.66 26.66 20.60
CA ARG A 30 -30.62 27.63 20.23
C ARG A 30 -29.38 26.96 19.64
N TYR A 31 -28.94 25.84 20.23
CA TYR A 31 -27.81 25.07 19.71
C TYR A 31 -28.14 24.49 18.33
N MET A 32 -29.31 23.85 18.18
CA MET A 32 -29.74 23.30 16.89
C MET A 32 -29.77 24.39 15.80
N PHE A 33 -30.27 25.58 16.13
CA PHE A 33 -30.32 26.71 15.21
C PHE A 33 -28.91 27.19 14.80
N ILE A 34 -28.02 27.41 15.78
CA ILE A 34 -26.63 27.82 15.51
C ILE A 34 -25.88 26.79 14.67
N MET A 35 -26.00 25.50 15.01
CA MET A 35 -25.36 24.43 14.24
C MET A 35 -25.92 24.30 12.83
N SER A 36 -27.23 24.51 12.64
CA SER A 36 -27.84 24.50 11.31
C SER A 36 -27.25 25.63 10.45
N ILE A 37 -27.13 26.84 11.02
CA ILE A 37 -26.49 27.97 10.33
C ILE A 37 -25.03 27.63 10.00
N ALA A 38 -24.26 27.11 10.96
CA ALA A 38 -22.86 26.77 10.74
C ALA A 38 -22.67 25.74 9.61
N MET A 39 -23.46 24.66 9.63
CA MET A 39 -23.42 23.62 8.59
C MET A 39 -23.89 24.15 7.22
N MET A 40 -24.90 25.03 7.19
CA MET A 40 -25.33 25.70 5.96
C MET A 40 -24.27 26.67 5.42
N THR A 41 -23.60 27.42 6.29
CA THR A 41 -22.55 28.35 5.85
C THR A 41 -21.34 27.59 5.30
N LEU A 42 -20.91 26.53 5.98
CA LEU A 42 -19.68 25.83 5.63
C LEU A 42 -19.81 24.85 4.45
N TYR A 43 -21.03 24.41 4.11
CA TYR A 43 -21.25 23.52 2.97
C TYR A 43 -21.93 24.22 1.78
N PRO A 44 -23.25 24.49 1.79
CA PRO A 44 -23.90 25.14 0.65
C PRO A 44 -23.37 26.54 0.33
N VAL A 45 -23.24 27.43 1.33
CA VAL A 45 -22.83 28.83 1.07
C VAL A 45 -21.38 28.90 0.63
N LEU A 46 -20.48 28.16 1.28
CA LEU A 46 -19.08 28.09 0.87
C LEU A 46 -18.96 27.60 -0.56
N GLY A 47 -19.59 26.48 -0.91
CA GLY A 47 -19.49 25.95 -2.27
C GLY A 47 -20.15 26.85 -3.32
N LEU A 48 -21.26 27.52 -3.00
CA LEU A 48 -21.84 28.56 -3.87
C LEU A 48 -20.89 29.74 -4.08
N THR A 49 -20.28 30.24 -3.00
CA THR A 49 -19.39 31.40 -3.05
C THR A 49 -18.19 31.11 -3.95
N VAL A 50 -17.56 29.94 -3.80
CA VAL A 50 -16.41 29.59 -4.62
C VAL A 50 -16.83 29.25 -6.05
N LYS A 51 -18.01 28.66 -6.29
CA LYS A 51 -18.56 28.46 -7.64
C LYS A 51 -18.72 29.80 -8.39
N ILE A 52 -19.24 30.83 -7.72
CA ILE A 52 -19.40 32.17 -8.32
C ILE A 52 -18.04 32.80 -8.62
N LEU A 53 -17.05 32.65 -7.72
CA LEU A 53 -15.74 33.30 -7.83
C LEU A 53 -14.79 32.62 -8.82
N SER A 54 -14.76 31.29 -8.87
CA SER A 54 -13.76 30.54 -9.63
C SER A 54 -14.05 30.47 -11.13
N ARG A 55 -15.31 30.66 -11.57
CA ARG A 55 -15.77 30.48 -12.97
C ARG A 55 -15.30 29.17 -13.64
N SER A 56 -14.86 28.20 -12.83
CA SER A 56 -14.32 26.92 -13.26
C SER A 56 -15.37 25.86 -13.05
N ASP A 57 -15.57 25.00 -14.04
CA ASP A 57 -16.45 23.83 -13.96
C ASP A 57 -15.80 22.64 -13.23
N SER A 58 -14.62 22.81 -12.61
CA SER A 58 -14.01 21.77 -11.76
C SER A 58 -14.65 21.75 -10.37
N TYR A 59 -15.81 21.09 -10.28
CA TYR A 59 -16.67 21.03 -9.09
C TYR A 59 -16.09 20.23 -7.90
N ASP A 60 -15.07 19.38 -8.10
CA ASP A 60 -14.72 18.35 -7.12
C ASP A 60 -14.00 18.88 -5.87
N GLY A 61 -12.93 19.67 -6.00
CA GLY A 61 -12.15 20.12 -4.83
C GLY A 61 -12.90 21.05 -3.87
N ILE A 62 -13.83 21.88 -4.40
CA ILE A 62 -14.62 22.83 -3.58
C ILE A 62 -15.69 22.10 -2.78
N ARG A 63 -16.36 21.14 -3.42
CA ARG A 63 -17.37 20.28 -2.79
C ARG A 63 -16.78 19.52 -1.62
N GLU A 64 -15.56 19.00 -1.79
CA GLU A 64 -14.84 18.24 -0.77
C GLU A 64 -14.55 19.06 0.49
N VAL A 65 -14.11 20.31 0.35
CA VAL A 65 -13.85 21.20 1.50
C VAL A 65 -15.14 21.45 2.30
N GLY A 66 -16.25 21.74 1.63
CA GLY A 66 -17.52 21.96 2.32
C GLY A 66 -18.07 20.69 2.98
N LEU A 67 -17.91 19.53 2.32
CA LEU A 67 -18.22 18.22 2.91
C LEU A 67 -17.39 17.96 4.16
N PHE A 68 -16.08 18.25 4.12
CA PHE A 68 -15.16 18.07 5.24
C PHE A 68 -15.64 18.79 6.49
N PHE A 69 -15.99 20.07 6.37
CA PHE A 69 -16.47 20.87 7.49
C PHE A 69 -17.81 20.38 8.02
N ASN A 70 -18.76 20.04 7.15
CA ASN A 70 -20.08 19.56 7.56
C ASN A 70 -19.98 18.22 8.32
N ILE A 71 -19.19 17.28 7.79
CA ILE A 71 -18.84 16.01 8.43
C ILE A 71 -18.13 16.24 9.78
N SER A 72 -17.17 17.17 9.84
CA SER A 72 -16.47 17.51 11.08
C SER A 72 -17.42 18.07 12.15
N LEU A 73 -18.39 18.89 11.75
CA LEU A 73 -19.43 19.38 12.66
C LEU A 73 -20.40 18.27 13.10
N LEU A 74 -20.74 17.32 12.21
CA LEU A 74 -21.51 16.13 12.59
C LEU A 74 -20.75 15.31 13.64
N MET A 75 -19.47 15.03 13.42
CA MET A 75 -18.62 14.34 14.40
C MET A 75 -18.59 15.08 15.74
N PHE A 76 -18.37 16.40 15.72
CA PHE A 76 -18.34 17.22 16.93
C PHE A 76 -19.67 17.18 17.69
N THR A 77 -20.80 17.32 16.99
CA THR A 77 -22.14 17.29 17.61
C THR A 77 -22.46 15.90 18.16
N ALA A 78 -22.18 14.83 17.41
CA ALA A 78 -22.37 13.45 17.83
C ALA A 78 -21.58 13.12 19.10
N PHE A 79 -20.41 13.75 19.27
CA PHE A 79 -19.60 13.61 20.48
C PHE A 79 -20.10 14.47 21.65
N MET A 80 -20.41 15.76 21.43
CA MET A 80 -20.69 16.72 22.50
C MET A 80 -22.11 16.63 23.07
N ILE A 81 -23.11 16.39 22.22
CA ILE A 81 -24.51 16.36 22.63
C ILE A 81 -24.85 15.30 23.68
N PRO A 82 -24.42 14.02 23.56
CA PRO A 82 -24.64 13.05 24.63
C PRO A 82 -24.01 13.48 25.95
N LEU A 83 -22.81 14.08 25.96
CA LEU A 83 -22.18 14.61 27.19
C LEU A 83 -23.06 15.67 27.84
N GLN A 84 -23.59 16.61 27.04
CA GLN A 84 -24.44 17.69 27.53
C GLN A 84 -25.77 17.17 28.08
N ILE A 85 -26.47 16.33 27.32
CA ILE A 85 -27.81 15.85 27.70
C ILE A 85 -27.76 14.95 28.93
N MET A 86 -26.74 14.09 29.00
CA MET A 86 -26.60 13.11 30.08
C MET A 86 -25.80 13.64 31.28
N SER A 87 -25.32 14.88 31.22
CA SER A 87 -24.56 15.55 32.30
C SER A 87 -25.30 15.59 33.65
N TYR A 88 -26.64 15.47 33.66
CA TYR A 88 -27.41 15.41 34.90
C TYR A 88 -27.03 14.22 35.79
N MET A 89 -26.48 13.14 35.23
CA MET A 89 -26.02 11.98 35.97
C MET A 89 -24.73 12.21 36.76
N ASN A 90 -24.04 13.31 36.48
CA ASN A 90 -22.73 13.63 37.02
C ASN A 90 -22.77 14.58 38.21
N SER A 91 -23.96 15.07 38.59
CA SER A 91 -24.18 15.89 39.78
C SER A 91 -25.28 15.28 40.63
N LYS A 92 -25.04 15.15 41.94
CA LYS A 92 -26.05 14.57 42.86
C LYS A 92 -27.34 15.37 42.86
N LYS A 93 -27.23 16.70 42.95
CA LYS A 93 -28.37 17.62 42.95
C LYS A 93 -29.28 17.42 41.74
N ASN A 94 -28.70 17.34 40.55
CA ASN A 94 -29.48 17.15 39.33
C ASN A 94 -30.06 15.73 39.29
N LEU A 95 -29.25 14.72 39.62
CA LEU A 95 -29.68 13.32 39.59
C LEU A 95 -30.89 13.05 40.48
N ASP A 96 -30.93 13.62 41.68
CA ASP A 96 -32.06 13.48 42.60
C ASP A 96 -33.35 14.09 42.01
N VAL A 97 -33.25 15.27 41.37
CA VAL A 97 -34.39 15.90 40.68
C VAL A 97 -34.90 15.03 39.53
N TYR A 98 -34.01 14.56 38.65
CA TYR A 98 -34.42 13.73 37.51
C TYR A 98 -34.95 12.35 37.92
N HIS A 99 -34.43 11.77 39.00
CA HIS A 99 -34.93 10.48 39.53
C HIS A 99 -36.19 10.61 40.38
N ALA A 100 -36.53 11.81 40.87
CA ALA A 100 -37.81 12.10 41.52
C ALA A 100 -38.96 12.30 40.54
N LEU A 101 -38.68 12.51 39.25
CA LEU A 101 -39.71 12.60 38.22
C LEU A 101 -40.54 11.31 38.17
N PRO A 102 -41.86 11.38 37.90
CA PRO A 102 -42.74 10.21 37.77
C PRO A 102 -42.52 9.47 36.43
N ILE A 103 -41.26 9.23 36.07
CA ILE A 103 -40.81 8.61 34.82
C ILE A 103 -39.92 7.42 35.18
N LYS A 104 -40.12 6.28 34.50
CA LYS A 104 -39.25 5.12 34.69
C LYS A 104 -37.85 5.44 34.20
N ARG A 105 -36.82 4.95 34.90
CA ARG A 105 -35.40 5.12 34.50
C ARG A 105 -35.15 4.73 33.04
N SER A 106 -35.63 3.57 32.59
CA SER A 106 -35.47 3.16 31.19
C SER A 106 -36.10 4.15 30.21
N ASP A 107 -37.29 4.67 30.52
CA ASP A 107 -38.00 5.62 29.67
C ASP A 107 -37.28 6.98 29.65
N LEU A 108 -36.69 7.38 30.78
CA LEU A 108 -35.87 8.59 30.91
C LEU A 108 -34.61 8.51 30.04
N PHE A 109 -33.89 7.38 30.07
CA PHE A 109 -32.71 7.14 29.22
C PHE A 109 -33.09 7.16 27.74
N ILE A 110 -34.10 6.40 27.33
CA ILE A 110 -34.53 6.30 25.93
C ILE A 110 -35.02 7.65 25.41
N THR A 111 -35.82 8.39 26.18
CA THR A 111 -36.30 9.71 25.77
C THR A 111 -35.13 10.71 25.63
N SER A 112 -34.14 10.63 26.52
CA SER A 112 -32.93 11.46 26.44
C SER A 112 -32.03 11.09 25.24
N LEU A 113 -31.92 9.79 24.92
CA LEU A 113 -31.22 9.30 23.74
C LEU A 113 -31.87 9.81 22.46
N ILE A 114 -33.19 9.72 22.34
CA ILE A 114 -33.93 10.20 21.17
C ILE A 114 -33.79 11.72 21.03
N ALA A 115 -33.80 12.46 22.14
CA ALA A 115 -33.50 13.89 22.12
C ALA A 115 -32.08 14.16 21.60
N ALA A 116 -31.08 13.39 22.05
CA ALA A 116 -29.69 13.52 21.61
C ALA A 116 -29.55 13.29 20.09
N ILE A 117 -30.13 12.20 19.60
CA ILE A 117 -30.14 11.88 18.16
C ILE A 117 -30.83 13.00 17.38
N ALA A 118 -31.99 13.48 17.82
CA ALA A 118 -32.71 14.55 17.13
C ALA A 118 -31.90 15.86 17.08
N ILE A 119 -31.23 16.23 18.17
CA ILE A 119 -30.40 17.45 18.24
C ILE A 119 -29.19 17.38 17.30
N VAL A 120 -28.65 16.19 17.04
CA VAL A 120 -27.55 15.95 16.10
C VAL A 120 -28.06 15.88 14.65
N VAL A 121 -29.12 15.10 14.41
CA VAL A 121 -29.61 14.79 13.06
C VAL A 121 -30.28 15.98 12.40
N VAL A 122 -31.07 16.78 13.12
CA VAL A 122 -31.84 17.88 12.51
C VAL A 122 -30.93 18.93 11.83
N PRO A 123 -29.91 19.49 12.51
CA PRO A 123 -29.00 20.45 11.87
C PRO A 123 -28.24 19.85 10.68
N PHE A 124 -27.76 18.63 10.83
CA PHE A 124 -27.03 17.94 9.77
C PHE A 124 -27.90 17.68 8.55
N THR A 125 -29.16 17.29 8.73
CA THR A 125 -30.11 17.06 7.64
C THR A 125 -30.32 18.33 6.82
N ILE A 126 -30.52 19.47 7.50
CA ILE A 126 -30.70 20.76 6.83
C ILE A 126 -29.44 21.11 6.03
N GLY A 127 -28.25 21.05 6.64
CA GLY A 127 -26.99 21.38 5.98
C GLY A 127 -26.64 20.43 4.83
N TRP A 128 -26.80 19.11 5.04
CA TRP A 128 -26.47 18.07 4.07
C TRP A 128 -27.34 18.15 2.81
N PHE A 129 -28.67 18.20 2.96
CA PHE A 129 -29.55 18.25 1.79
C PHE A 129 -29.50 19.61 1.09
N SER A 130 -29.37 20.72 1.82
CA SER A 130 -29.24 22.04 1.17
C SER A 130 -27.97 22.14 0.33
N GLY A 131 -26.82 21.69 0.84
CA GLY A 131 -25.57 21.66 0.07
C GLY A 131 -25.56 20.59 -1.03
N GLY A 132 -26.01 19.38 -0.72
CA GLY A 132 -26.02 18.26 -1.66
C GLY A 132 -26.90 18.52 -2.89
N LEU A 133 -28.11 19.08 -2.69
CA LEU A 133 -29.01 19.42 -3.79
C LEU A 133 -28.46 20.57 -4.66
N MET A 134 -27.77 21.54 -4.06
CA MET A 134 -27.15 22.65 -4.81
C MET A 134 -25.93 22.23 -5.64
N MET A 135 -25.26 21.15 -5.25
CA MET A 135 -24.02 20.65 -5.87
C MET A 135 -24.20 19.34 -6.64
N MET A 136 -25.43 19.03 -7.06
CA MET A 136 -25.71 17.82 -7.85
C MET A 136 -24.95 17.84 -9.18
N THR A 137 -24.38 16.69 -9.54
CA THR A 137 -23.72 16.45 -10.82
C THR A 137 -24.22 15.13 -11.41
N GLY A 138 -23.79 14.78 -12.63
CA GLY A 138 -24.14 13.49 -13.24
C GLY A 138 -23.70 12.29 -12.38
N SER A 139 -22.57 12.38 -11.70
CA SER A 139 -22.04 11.35 -10.79
C SER A 139 -22.60 11.46 -9.36
N PHE A 140 -22.99 12.65 -8.92
CA PHE A 140 -23.51 12.90 -7.56
C PHE A 140 -25.00 13.25 -7.61
N ASN A 141 -25.83 12.20 -7.72
CA ASN A 141 -27.28 12.31 -7.83
C ASN A 141 -27.99 12.17 -6.46
N PHE A 142 -29.32 12.33 -6.46
CA PHE A 142 -30.12 12.27 -5.23
C PHE A 142 -30.02 10.93 -4.47
N LEU A 143 -29.90 9.81 -5.19
CA LEU A 143 -29.76 8.48 -4.56
C LEU A 143 -28.43 8.40 -3.80
N VAL A 144 -27.34 8.88 -4.40
CA VAL A 144 -26.02 8.93 -3.74
C VAL A 144 -26.05 9.84 -2.52
N ILE A 145 -26.70 11.01 -2.62
CA ILE A 145 -26.87 11.94 -1.49
C ILE A 145 -27.61 11.25 -0.34
N PHE A 146 -28.66 10.51 -0.63
CA PHE A 146 -29.46 9.80 0.37
C PHE A 146 -28.73 8.59 0.97
N GLU A 147 -28.05 7.81 0.14
CA GLU A 147 -27.20 6.69 0.58
C GLU A 147 -26.14 7.16 1.57
N ARG A 148 -25.39 8.21 1.21
CA ARG A 148 -24.36 8.78 2.08
C ARG A 148 -24.96 9.40 3.34
N TYR A 149 -26.09 10.10 3.24
CA TYR A 149 -26.80 10.63 4.41
C TYR A 149 -27.12 9.52 5.44
N PHE A 150 -27.68 8.41 4.97
CA PHE A 150 -28.00 7.25 5.81
C PHE A 150 -26.73 6.66 6.46
N ALA A 151 -25.66 6.48 5.69
CA ALA A 151 -24.39 5.99 6.20
C ALA A 151 -23.83 6.90 7.30
N LEU A 152 -23.75 8.21 7.03
CA LEU A 152 -23.15 9.20 7.92
C LEU A 152 -23.90 9.32 9.25
N ILE A 153 -25.24 9.35 9.23
CA ILE A 153 -26.01 9.37 10.48
C ILE A 153 -25.82 8.07 11.25
N SER A 154 -25.84 6.93 10.58
CA SER A 154 -25.64 5.64 11.22
C SER A 154 -24.28 5.56 11.92
N ILE A 155 -23.22 6.01 11.26
CA ILE A 155 -21.87 6.08 11.84
C ILE A 155 -21.80 7.10 12.98
N ALA A 156 -22.44 8.27 12.82
CA ALA A 156 -22.50 9.27 13.89
C ALA A 156 -23.21 8.73 15.15
N THR A 157 -24.23 7.87 15.00
CA THR A 157 -24.83 7.19 16.17
C THR A 157 -23.86 6.24 16.87
N ALA A 158 -22.90 5.65 16.15
CA ALA A 158 -21.85 4.84 16.78
C ALA A 158 -20.93 5.68 17.66
N ILE A 159 -20.46 6.84 17.18
CA ILE A 159 -19.68 7.80 17.99
C ILE A 159 -20.47 8.19 19.24
N LEU A 160 -21.74 8.59 19.06
CA LEU A 160 -22.64 8.97 20.15
C LEU A 160 -22.82 7.82 21.16
N SER A 161 -22.95 6.57 20.68
CA SER A 161 -23.13 5.39 21.54
C SER A 161 -21.92 5.13 22.43
N VAL A 162 -20.71 5.32 21.91
CA VAL A 162 -19.47 5.19 22.69
C VAL A 162 -19.46 6.24 23.81
N VAL A 163 -19.80 7.49 23.50
CA VAL A 163 -19.88 8.56 24.51
C VAL A 163 -20.92 8.26 25.59
N LEU A 164 -22.10 7.75 25.20
CA LEU A 164 -23.12 7.32 26.15
C LEU A 164 -22.62 6.20 27.06
N PHE A 165 -21.93 5.22 26.50
CA PHE A 165 -21.33 4.14 27.28
C PHE A 165 -20.34 4.68 28.32
N THR A 166 -19.49 5.64 27.95
CA THR A 166 -18.59 6.31 28.90
C THR A 166 -19.35 7.02 30.00
N MET A 167 -20.38 7.79 29.66
CA MET A 167 -21.22 8.53 30.60
C MET A 167 -21.87 7.62 31.64
N MET A 168 -22.22 6.37 31.30
CA MET A 168 -22.77 5.42 32.25
C MET A 168 -21.72 4.93 33.27
N ASN A 169 -20.46 4.92 32.89
CA ASN A 169 -19.36 4.40 33.69
C ASN A 169 -18.60 5.45 34.50
N THR A 170 -18.72 6.74 34.16
CA THR A 170 -18.11 7.86 34.89
C THR A 170 -19.12 8.62 35.74
N GLY A 171 -18.66 9.34 36.76
CA GLY A 171 -19.54 10.13 37.63
C GLY A 171 -19.29 11.64 37.57
N THR A 172 -18.32 12.11 36.79
CA THR A 172 -18.12 13.54 36.48
C THR A 172 -18.10 13.78 34.98
N SER A 173 -18.45 14.99 34.53
CA SER A 173 -18.47 15.32 33.10
C SER A 173 -17.08 15.40 32.49
N LEU A 174 -16.07 15.82 33.27
CA LEU A 174 -14.68 15.86 32.81
C LEU A 174 -14.15 14.44 32.55
N ASP A 175 -14.40 13.50 33.46
CA ASP A 175 -13.96 12.11 33.28
C ASP A 175 -14.70 11.47 32.11
N ALA A 176 -15.99 11.75 31.95
CA ALA A 176 -16.75 11.29 30.80
C ALA A 176 -16.17 11.81 29.47
N PHE A 177 -15.79 13.09 29.41
CA PHE A 177 -15.18 13.69 28.23
C PHE A 177 -13.83 13.01 27.90
N LEU A 178 -12.93 12.92 28.87
CA LEU A 178 -11.60 12.34 28.68
C LEU A 178 -11.67 10.87 28.23
N TYR A 179 -12.45 10.04 28.91
CA TYR A 179 -12.54 8.62 28.56
C TYR A 179 -13.35 8.36 27.29
N SER A 180 -14.23 9.29 26.88
CA SER A 180 -14.89 9.21 25.58
C SER A 180 -13.91 9.46 24.45
N LEU A 181 -12.98 10.42 24.64
CA LEU A 181 -11.88 10.65 23.71
C LEU A 181 -10.98 9.41 23.64
N THR A 182 -10.60 8.85 24.80
CA THR A 182 -9.78 7.63 24.86
C THR A 182 -10.44 6.45 24.15
N LEU A 183 -11.71 6.15 24.42
CA LEU A 183 -12.41 5.01 23.80
C LEU A 183 -12.58 5.18 22.28
N ASN A 184 -12.79 6.40 21.79
CA ASN A 184 -12.83 6.64 20.34
C ASN A 184 -11.43 6.59 19.71
N PHE A 185 -10.36 6.85 20.46
CA PHE A 185 -8.97 6.79 19.98
C PHE A 185 -8.37 5.38 20.00
N ILE A 186 -8.81 4.49 20.90
CA ILE A 186 -8.28 3.12 21.00
C ILE A 186 -8.29 2.36 19.66
N PRO A 187 -9.35 2.40 18.82
CA PRO A 187 -9.35 1.69 17.54
C PRO A 187 -8.21 2.10 16.59
N ILE A 188 -7.92 3.40 16.47
CA ILE A 188 -6.83 3.87 15.59
C ILE A 188 -5.46 3.52 16.17
N LEU A 189 -5.30 3.59 17.49
CA LEU A 189 -4.07 3.12 18.15
C LEU A 189 -3.89 1.61 17.97
N ALA A 190 -4.97 0.82 18.10
CA ALA A 190 -4.94 -0.63 17.90
C ALA A 190 -4.54 -0.99 16.47
N TYR A 191 -5.12 -0.29 15.48
CA TYR A 191 -4.74 -0.46 14.08
C TYR A 191 -3.27 -0.10 13.84
N GLY A 192 -2.83 1.07 14.31
CA GLY A 192 -1.43 1.50 14.17
C GLY A 192 -0.46 0.53 14.85
N ALA A 193 -0.76 0.08 16.06
CA ALA A 193 0.02 -0.93 16.77
C ALA A 193 0.07 -2.25 16.00
N TYR A 194 -1.06 -2.71 15.44
CA TYR A 194 -1.12 -3.94 14.65
C TYR A 194 -0.30 -3.86 13.37
N ILE A 195 -0.47 -2.81 12.57
CA ILE A 195 0.27 -2.64 11.30
C ILE A 195 1.77 -2.58 11.57
N LEU A 196 2.20 -1.76 12.54
CA LEU A 196 3.61 -1.66 12.89
C LEU A 196 4.16 -2.98 13.44
N PHE A 197 3.40 -3.67 14.30
CA PHE A 197 3.78 -4.98 14.83
C PHE A 197 3.99 -5.99 13.71
N VAL A 198 3.06 -6.06 12.77
CA VAL A 198 3.11 -7.01 11.66
C VAL A 198 4.25 -6.67 10.69
N GLN A 199 4.47 -5.40 10.35
CA GLN A 199 5.62 -4.96 9.54
C GLN A 199 6.97 -5.19 10.24
N THR A 200 6.99 -5.14 11.56
CA THR A 200 8.22 -5.32 12.36
C THR A 200 8.56 -6.80 12.55
N ILE A 201 7.56 -7.67 12.70
CA ILE A 201 7.74 -9.04 13.21
C ILE A 201 7.44 -10.10 12.15
N LEU A 202 6.44 -9.87 11.29
CA LEU A 202 6.00 -10.87 10.32
C LEU A 202 6.68 -10.64 8.97
N LEU A 203 7.87 -11.21 8.83
CA LEU A 203 8.53 -11.34 7.53
C LEU A 203 7.56 -11.96 6.50
N GLY A 204 7.48 -11.35 5.31
CA GLY A 204 6.64 -11.85 4.23
C GLY A 204 5.17 -11.46 4.32
N PHE A 205 4.76 -10.66 5.31
CA PHE A 205 3.36 -10.26 5.46
C PHE A 205 2.98 -9.14 4.49
N SER A 206 1.97 -9.39 3.66
CA SER A 206 1.40 -8.36 2.78
C SER A 206 0.33 -7.57 3.51
N ILE A 207 0.50 -6.24 3.56
CA ILE A 207 -0.46 -5.35 4.21
C ILE A 207 -1.80 -5.32 3.44
N GLY A 208 -1.77 -5.62 2.13
CA GLY A 208 -2.95 -5.76 1.28
C GLY A 208 -4.06 -4.74 1.57
N ASP A 209 -5.29 -5.23 1.65
CA ASP A 209 -6.50 -4.47 1.95
C ASP A 209 -6.72 -4.21 3.46
N LEU A 210 -5.69 -4.28 4.31
CA LEU A 210 -5.87 -4.07 5.75
C LEU A 210 -6.39 -2.68 6.12
N THR A 211 -6.15 -1.70 5.25
CA THR A 211 -6.70 -0.35 5.38
C THR A 211 -8.24 -0.36 5.44
N LYS A 212 -8.90 -1.32 4.78
CA LYS A 212 -10.37 -1.47 4.79
C LYS A 212 -10.93 -1.82 6.17
N TRP A 213 -10.13 -2.47 7.01
CA TRP A 213 -10.54 -2.85 8.37
C TRP A 213 -10.64 -1.65 9.31
N VAL A 214 -9.92 -0.55 9.01
CA VAL A 214 -10.01 0.69 9.80
C VAL A 214 -11.44 1.23 9.78
N GLY A 215 -12.11 1.19 8.62
CA GLY A 215 -13.50 1.61 8.44
C GLY A 215 -14.53 0.77 9.21
N ILE A 216 -14.16 -0.41 9.70
CA ILE A 216 -15.03 -1.31 10.48
C ILE A 216 -14.85 -1.13 11.99
N ILE A 217 -13.65 -0.76 12.44
CA ILE A 217 -13.33 -0.66 13.88
C ILE A 217 -13.33 0.78 14.40
N PHE A 218 -13.06 1.77 13.52
CA PHE A 218 -12.91 3.16 13.91
C PHE A 218 -14.01 4.05 13.30
N PRO A 219 -15.05 4.42 14.07
CA PRO A 219 -16.22 5.11 13.51
C PRO A 219 -15.89 6.50 12.96
N ILE A 220 -14.89 7.19 13.51
CA ILE A 220 -14.50 8.52 12.98
C ILE A 220 -13.91 8.37 11.58
N PHE A 221 -12.98 7.43 11.36
CA PHE A 221 -12.43 7.17 10.01
C PHE A 221 -13.53 6.74 9.03
N ALA A 222 -14.41 5.82 9.44
CA ALA A 222 -15.54 5.37 8.63
C ALA A 222 -16.46 6.52 8.17
N LEU A 223 -16.60 7.54 9.01
CA LEU A 223 -17.43 8.72 8.75
C LEU A 223 -16.83 9.58 7.63
N PHE A 224 -15.51 9.81 7.63
CA PHE A 224 -14.82 10.50 6.54
C PHE A 224 -14.76 9.63 5.28
N GLU A 225 -14.40 8.36 5.41
CA GLU A 225 -14.33 7.41 4.29
C GLU A 225 -15.67 7.31 3.51
N SER A 226 -16.80 7.22 4.23
CA SER A 226 -18.14 7.19 3.63
C SER A 226 -18.58 8.54 3.07
N GLY A 227 -18.01 9.65 3.57
CA GLY A 227 -18.27 10.99 3.08
C GLY A 227 -17.59 11.29 1.74
N PHE A 228 -16.35 10.81 1.58
CA PHE A 228 -15.45 11.17 0.47
C PHE A 228 -15.31 10.12 -0.65
N GLU A 229 -16.01 8.98 -0.57
CA GLU A 229 -15.91 7.92 -1.60
C GLU A 229 -14.49 7.36 -1.79
N ILE A 230 -13.74 7.29 -0.69
CA ILE A 230 -12.40 6.69 -0.71
C ILE A 230 -12.56 5.19 -1.03
N SER A 231 -11.77 4.68 -1.97
CA SER A 231 -11.75 3.26 -2.42
C SER A 231 -11.38 2.24 -1.32
N GLY A 232 -11.17 2.71 -0.07
CA GLY A 232 -10.84 1.92 1.10
C GLY A 232 -12.02 1.25 1.81
N ARG A 233 -13.28 1.47 1.40
CA ARG A 233 -14.41 0.87 2.12
C ARG A 233 -14.40 -0.66 2.00
N MET A 234 -14.69 -1.35 3.11
CA MET A 234 -14.91 -2.80 3.09
C MET A 234 -16.09 -3.19 2.18
N TRP A 235 -17.15 -2.38 2.18
CA TRP A 235 -18.32 -2.57 1.32
C TRP A 235 -18.52 -1.36 0.40
N ALA A 236 -18.71 -1.63 -0.89
CA ALA A 236 -18.96 -0.58 -1.88
C ALA A 236 -20.24 0.21 -1.59
N SER A 237 -21.28 -0.45 -1.06
CA SER A 237 -22.52 0.22 -0.69
C SER A 237 -22.42 0.92 0.67
N GLY A 238 -22.72 2.22 0.67
CA GLY A 238 -22.87 3.03 1.88
C GLY A 238 -24.02 2.56 2.76
N TYR A 239 -25.08 1.97 2.21
CA TYR A 239 -26.17 1.40 3.01
C TYR A 239 -25.70 0.25 3.89
N VAL A 240 -24.88 -0.66 3.35
CA VAL A 240 -24.34 -1.80 4.10
C VAL A 240 -23.41 -1.30 5.19
N ASN A 241 -22.52 -0.36 4.88
CA ASN A 241 -21.62 0.24 5.87
C ASN A 241 -22.40 0.96 6.99
N GLY A 242 -23.41 1.75 6.63
CA GLY A 242 -24.30 2.41 7.57
C GLY A 242 -25.03 1.42 8.47
N LEU A 243 -25.61 0.36 7.90
CA LEU A 243 -26.34 -0.66 8.64
C LEU A 243 -25.44 -1.38 9.65
N TYR A 244 -24.20 -1.72 9.27
CA TYR A 244 -23.22 -2.30 10.17
C TYR A 244 -23.00 -1.42 11.41
N TRP A 245 -22.73 -0.12 11.22
CA TRP A 245 -22.51 0.81 12.32
C TRP A 245 -23.78 1.07 13.15
N LEU A 246 -24.96 1.06 12.53
CA LEU A 246 -26.23 1.18 13.22
C LEU A 246 -26.52 -0.02 14.12
N VAL A 247 -26.23 -1.25 13.66
CA VAL A 247 -26.36 -2.46 14.47
C VAL A 247 -25.39 -2.41 15.64
N LEU A 248 -24.13 -2.06 15.39
CA LEU A 248 -23.11 -1.95 16.44
C LEU A 248 -23.47 -0.87 17.48
N SER A 249 -23.93 0.31 17.04
CA SER A 249 -24.38 1.38 17.93
C SER A 249 -25.60 0.94 18.75
N GLY A 250 -26.54 0.21 18.15
CA GLY A 250 -27.69 -0.37 18.84
C GLY A 250 -27.29 -1.33 19.96
N VAL A 251 -26.29 -2.18 19.73
CA VAL A 251 -25.74 -3.09 20.76
C VAL A 251 -25.11 -2.28 21.90
N ILE A 252 -24.27 -1.29 21.60
CA ILE A 252 -23.62 -0.45 22.61
C ILE A 252 -24.65 0.36 23.41
N ILE A 253 -25.69 0.89 22.77
CA ILE A 253 -26.79 1.59 23.42
C ILE A 253 -27.57 0.65 24.35
N ALA A 254 -27.86 -0.58 23.90
CA ALA A 254 -28.55 -1.57 24.72
C ALA A 254 -27.73 -1.92 25.97
N ILE A 255 -26.42 -2.12 25.82
CA ILE A 255 -25.49 -2.31 26.93
C ILE A 255 -25.52 -1.08 27.86
N SER A 256 -25.42 0.13 27.30
CA SER A 256 -25.47 1.39 28.05
C SER A 256 -26.75 1.54 28.87
N ASN A 257 -27.90 1.16 28.32
CA ASN A 257 -29.17 1.15 29.05
C ASN A 257 -29.13 0.19 30.25
N GLN A 258 -28.54 -1.00 30.09
CA GLN A 258 -28.38 -1.94 31.22
C GLN A 258 -27.48 -1.38 32.32
N PHE A 259 -26.38 -0.71 31.96
CA PHE A 259 -25.52 -0.01 32.93
C PHE A 259 -26.26 1.14 33.61
N TYR A 260 -27.06 1.91 32.87
CA TYR A 260 -27.89 2.99 33.41
C TYR A 260 -28.88 2.47 34.46
N LEU A 261 -29.58 1.37 34.18
CA LEU A 261 -30.56 0.78 35.11
C LEU A 261 -29.92 0.25 36.39
N ARG A 262 -28.68 -0.27 36.31
CA ARG A 262 -27.93 -0.78 37.47
C ARG A 262 -27.15 0.31 38.21
N ARG A 263 -27.06 1.52 37.66
CA ARG A 263 -26.34 2.64 38.26
C ARG A 263 -27.04 3.09 39.54
N LYS A 264 -26.31 3.03 40.64
CA LYS A 264 -26.77 3.56 41.93
C LYS A 264 -26.58 5.08 41.96
N SER A 265 -27.55 5.81 42.49
CA SER A 265 -27.57 7.27 42.46
C SER A 265 -26.48 7.88 43.34
N GLU A 266 -26.09 7.22 44.43
CA GLU A 266 -25.04 7.70 45.34
C GLU A 266 -23.62 7.71 44.73
N LYS A 267 -23.46 7.17 43.51
CA LYS A 267 -22.18 7.15 42.80
C LYS A 267 -21.93 8.39 41.93
N ALA A 268 -22.89 9.32 41.84
CA ALA A 268 -22.64 10.61 41.18
C ALA A 268 -21.49 11.36 41.87
N GLU A 269 -20.74 12.14 41.09
CA GLU A 269 -19.52 12.88 41.49
C GLU A 269 -18.32 12.02 41.89
N LYS A 270 -18.44 10.68 41.89
CA LYS A 270 -17.27 9.80 41.94
C LYS A 270 -16.61 9.75 40.56
N PRO A 271 -15.27 9.64 40.46
CA PRO A 271 -14.62 9.59 39.15
C PRO A 271 -15.18 8.47 38.26
N PHE A 272 -15.27 7.27 38.82
CA PHE A 272 -15.87 6.11 38.16
C PHE A 272 -16.99 5.48 38.97
N THR A 273 -18.08 5.18 38.26
CA THR A 273 -19.24 4.45 38.76
C THR A 273 -18.97 2.94 38.76
N ASN A 274 -18.23 2.45 37.76
CA ASN A 274 -17.83 1.06 37.60
C ASN A 274 -16.34 0.88 37.94
N LYS A 275 -16.03 -0.05 38.86
CA LYS A 275 -14.67 -0.29 39.34
C LYS A 275 -13.76 -0.92 38.27
N THR A 276 -14.33 -1.66 37.32
CA THR A 276 -13.54 -2.32 36.26
C THR A 276 -13.29 -1.43 35.06
N PHE A 277 -14.05 -0.34 34.90
CA PHE A 277 -13.98 0.51 33.72
C PHE A 277 -12.59 1.15 33.57
N PHE A 278 -12.11 1.81 34.63
CA PHE A 278 -10.79 2.45 34.61
C PHE A 278 -9.67 1.44 34.29
N PRO A 279 -9.46 0.35 35.05
CA PRO A 279 -8.37 -0.61 34.77
C PRO A 279 -8.45 -1.24 33.39
N THR A 280 -9.65 -1.46 32.85
CA THR A 280 -9.81 -2.08 31.52
C THR A 280 -9.42 -1.10 30.41
N VAL A 281 -9.94 0.13 30.46
CA VAL A 281 -9.69 1.12 29.40
C VAL A 281 -8.25 1.63 29.45
N SER A 282 -7.73 1.95 30.64
CA SER A 282 -6.33 2.37 30.79
C SER A 282 -5.37 1.22 30.50
N GLY A 283 -5.64 0.01 30.98
CA GLY A 283 -4.83 -1.17 30.70
C GLY A 283 -4.74 -1.47 29.20
N LEU A 284 -5.88 -1.50 28.50
CA LEU A 284 -5.90 -1.71 27.04
C LEU A 284 -5.13 -0.62 26.29
N LEU A 285 -5.35 0.66 26.64
CA LEU A 285 -4.63 1.78 26.03
C LEU A 285 -3.12 1.63 26.22
N ILE A 286 -2.67 1.32 27.43
CA ILE A 286 -1.24 1.18 27.75
C ILE A 286 -0.62 -0.04 27.07
N ILE A 287 -1.30 -1.18 27.01
CA ILE A 287 -0.81 -2.35 26.27
C ILE A 287 -0.58 -2.01 24.80
N LEU A 288 -1.59 -1.40 24.15
CA LEU A 288 -1.48 -1.00 22.74
C LEU A 288 -0.39 0.06 22.54
N PHE A 289 -0.28 1.02 23.46
CA PHE A 289 0.73 2.07 23.39
C PHE A 289 2.15 1.55 23.58
N ILE A 290 2.37 0.56 24.46
CA ILE A 290 3.66 -0.12 24.62
C ILE A 290 4.03 -0.84 23.32
N ILE A 291 3.10 -1.61 22.74
CA ILE A 291 3.35 -2.34 21.48
C ILE A 291 3.68 -1.34 20.37
N PHE A 292 2.86 -0.29 20.22
CA PHE A 292 3.08 0.77 19.24
C PHE A 292 4.46 1.42 19.40
N LEU A 293 4.80 1.90 20.61
CA LEU A 293 6.08 2.56 20.86
C LEU A 293 7.26 1.61 20.67
N TYR A 294 7.16 0.35 21.10
CA TYR A 294 8.21 -0.63 20.86
C TYR A 294 8.50 -0.76 19.36
N CYS A 295 7.47 -0.93 18.53
CA CYS A 295 7.65 -1.10 17.09
C CYS A 295 8.23 0.17 16.43
N VAL A 296 7.77 1.36 16.81
CA VAL A 296 8.34 2.62 16.33
C VAL A 296 9.82 2.73 16.69
N ILE A 297 10.16 2.47 17.95
CA ILE A 297 11.53 2.64 18.44
C ILE A 297 12.47 1.58 17.86
N TYR A 298 12.02 0.33 17.79
CA TYR A 298 12.75 -0.72 17.08
C TYR A 298 12.98 -0.30 15.62
N SER A 299 11.93 0.12 14.91
CA SER A 299 12.05 0.51 13.50
C SER A 299 12.98 1.69 13.27
N MET A 300 13.10 2.61 14.22
CA MET A 300 14.06 3.71 14.13
C MET A 300 15.49 3.21 14.43
N ASN A 301 15.68 2.51 15.54
CA ASN A 301 17.00 2.05 15.98
C ASN A 301 17.63 1.03 15.04
N SER A 302 16.83 0.09 14.51
CA SER A 302 17.27 -0.93 13.57
C SER A 302 17.83 -0.30 12.31
N SER A 303 17.21 0.77 11.80
CA SER A 303 17.61 1.46 10.57
C SER A 303 18.91 2.24 10.74
N PHE A 304 19.14 2.85 11.91
CA PHE A 304 20.35 3.66 12.14
C PHE A 304 21.54 2.88 12.70
N TYR A 305 21.30 1.91 13.58
CA TYR A 305 22.35 1.31 14.41
C TYR A 305 22.40 -0.21 14.37
N TYR A 306 21.60 -0.87 13.52
CA TYR A 306 21.50 -2.33 13.48
C TYR A 306 21.34 -2.96 14.87
N THR A 307 20.12 -2.91 15.41
CA THR A 307 19.83 -3.38 16.77
C THR A 307 18.97 -4.62 16.73
N SER A 308 19.33 -5.62 17.55
CA SER A 308 18.50 -6.80 17.77
C SER A 308 17.14 -6.41 18.37
N TYR A 309 16.11 -7.22 18.12
CA TYR A 309 14.81 -7.09 18.79
C TYR A 309 14.94 -6.96 20.32
N TYR A 310 15.91 -7.66 20.91
CA TYR A 310 16.12 -7.73 22.36
C TYR A 310 17.03 -6.62 22.91
N ALA A 311 17.45 -5.66 22.09
CA ALA A 311 18.26 -4.56 22.55
C ALA A 311 17.54 -3.76 23.66
N PRO A 312 18.18 -3.49 24.83
CA PRO A 312 17.52 -2.85 25.97
C PRO A 312 16.87 -1.50 25.64
N ILE A 313 17.44 -0.75 24.69
CA ILE A 313 16.94 0.54 24.24
C ILE A 313 15.51 0.46 23.68
N ASN A 314 15.14 -0.67 23.07
CA ASN A 314 13.80 -0.91 22.52
C ASN A 314 12.74 -1.09 23.62
N PHE A 315 13.15 -1.35 24.87
CA PHE A 315 12.23 -1.56 26.00
C PHE A 315 12.19 -0.36 26.96
N ILE A 316 13.32 0.32 27.18
CA ILE A 316 13.44 1.41 28.16
C ILE A 316 12.46 2.55 27.86
N PHE A 317 12.42 3.02 26.61
CA PHE A 317 11.56 4.14 26.23
C PHE A 317 10.05 3.80 26.23
N PRO A 318 9.59 2.65 25.65
CA PRO A 318 8.19 2.27 25.80
C PRO A 318 7.76 2.12 27.26
N ILE A 319 8.62 1.56 28.12
CA ILE A 319 8.36 1.48 29.56
C ILE A 319 8.20 2.88 30.17
N PHE A 320 9.13 3.79 29.90
CA PHE A 320 9.12 5.11 30.52
C PHE A 320 7.93 5.96 30.09
N PHE A 321 7.68 6.09 28.77
CA PHE A 321 6.60 6.92 28.26
C PHE A 321 5.21 6.38 28.60
N SER A 322 5.03 5.06 28.53
CA SER A 322 3.74 4.45 28.89
C SER A 322 3.49 4.49 30.41
N MET A 323 4.54 4.42 31.24
CA MET A 323 4.45 4.64 32.68
C MET A 323 3.95 6.05 32.99
N VAL A 324 4.57 7.08 32.41
CA VAL A 324 4.16 8.46 32.62
C VAL A 324 2.70 8.64 32.21
N LEU A 325 2.30 8.13 31.04
CA LEU A 325 0.93 8.18 30.57
C LEU A 325 -0.04 7.51 31.56
N TYR A 326 0.28 6.30 32.04
CA TYR A 326 -0.55 5.59 33.00
C TYR A 326 -0.67 6.34 34.33
N LEU A 327 0.43 6.86 34.86
CA LEU A 327 0.43 7.61 36.11
C LEU A 327 -0.36 8.91 36.01
N VAL A 328 -0.32 9.60 34.86
CA VAL A 328 -1.17 10.77 34.60
C VAL A 328 -2.65 10.37 34.58
N MET A 329 -3.00 9.27 33.90
CA MET A 329 -4.38 8.76 33.89
C MET A 329 -4.87 8.37 35.30
N ASP A 330 -4.01 7.72 36.09
CA ASP A 330 -4.31 7.32 37.47
C ASP A 330 -4.44 8.54 38.40
N ALA A 331 -3.57 9.55 38.26
CA ALA A 331 -3.66 10.78 39.03
C ALA A 331 -4.95 11.57 38.73
N ILE A 332 -5.40 11.58 37.47
CA ILE A 332 -6.71 12.16 37.09
C ILE A 332 -7.85 11.34 37.71
N ALA A 333 -7.76 10.01 37.60
CA ALA A 333 -8.75 9.07 38.10
C ALA A 333 -8.95 9.16 39.63
N GLU A 334 -7.88 9.19 40.40
CA GLU A 334 -7.90 9.24 41.87
C GLU A 334 -7.91 10.68 42.42
N ARG A 335 -7.94 11.69 41.54
CA ARG A 335 -7.91 13.12 41.88
C ARG A 335 -6.69 13.51 42.73
N GLY A 336 -5.53 12.93 42.44
CA GLY A 336 -4.26 13.25 43.07
C GLY A 336 -3.27 12.08 43.10
N PHE A 337 -2.08 12.32 43.67
CA PHE A 337 -0.96 11.38 43.65
C PHE A 337 -0.85 10.47 44.90
N LYS A 338 -1.90 10.41 45.73
CA LYS A 338 -1.85 9.70 47.03
C LYS A 338 -1.65 8.18 46.90
N HIS A 339 -1.96 7.60 45.73
CA HIS A 339 -1.86 6.17 45.46
C HIS A 339 -0.78 5.81 44.43
N LEU A 340 0.17 6.73 44.16
CA LEU A 340 1.16 6.58 43.09
C LEU A 340 2.00 5.30 43.19
N ALA A 341 2.39 4.86 44.39
CA ALA A 341 3.13 3.60 44.56
C ALA A 341 2.30 2.37 44.16
N LYS A 342 1.00 2.37 44.44
CA LYS A 342 0.09 1.29 44.03
C LYS A 342 -0.19 1.33 42.54
N ALA A 343 -0.36 2.54 41.99
CA ALA A 343 -0.50 2.76 40.55
C ALA A 343 0.73 2.25 39.79
N PHE A 344 1.92 2.48 40.31
CA PHE A 344 3.16 1.96 39.76
C PHE A 344 3.17 0.42 39.71
N ILE A 345 2.74 -0.26 40.79
CA ILE A 345 2.63 -1.73 40.78
C ILE A 345 1.62 -2.22 39.74
N HIS A 346 0.45 -1.57 39.63
CA HIS A 346 -0.53 -1.93 38.59
C HIS A 346 0.04 -1.74 37.19
N TYR A 347 0.75 -0.64 36.95
CA TYR A 347 1.44 -0.39 35.70
C TYR A 347 2.45 -1.50 35.38
N LEU A 348 3.27 -1.92 36.35
CA LEU A 348 4.24 -3.01 36.14
C LEU A 348 3.56 -4.32 35.70
N VAL A 349 2.38 -4.64 36.25
CA VAL A 349 1.60 -5.81 35.81
C VAL A 349 1.12 -5.64 34.36
N ILE A 350 0.59 -4.46 34.00
CA ILE A 350 0.13 -4.17 32.63
C ILE A 350 1.29 -4.24 31.64
N ALA A 351 2.43 -3.64 31.99
CA ALA A 351 3.64 -3.68 31.18
C ALA A 351 4.17 -5.12 31.01
N ALA A 352 4.18 -5.91 32.09
CA ALA A 352 4.58 -7.32 32.02
C ALA A 352 3.68 -8.11 31.07
N VAL A 353 2.37 -7.88 31.07
CA VAL A 353 1.44 -8.50 30.10
C VAL A 353 1.76 -8.04 28.67
N ALA A 354 1.94 -6.75 28.44
CA ALA A 354 2.26 -6.21 27.11
C ALA A 354 3.57 -6.81 26.54
N PHE A 355 4.63 -6.84 27.33
CA PHE A 355 5.90 -7.42 26.91
C PHE A 355 5.85 -8.95 26.78
N SER A 356 5.05 -9.64 27.59
CA SER A 356 4.85 -11.09 27.42
C SER A 356 4.19 -11.40 26.08
N LEU A 357 3.19 -10.62 25.67
CA LEU A 357 2.57 -10.74 24.35
C LEU A 357 3.57 -10.44 23.23
N LEU A 358 4.37 -9.39 23.39
CA LEU A 358 5.34 -8.96 22.41
C LEU A 358 6.47 -9.99 22.23
N ILE A 359 7.11 -10.38 23.33
CA ILE A 359 8.19 -11.37 23.35
C ILE A 359 7.67 -12.73 22.88
N GLY A 360 6.46 -13.13 23.28
CA GLY A 360 5.82 -14.35 22.78
C GLY A 360 5.59 -14.30 21.26
N GLY A 361 5.16 -13.16 20.73
CA GLY A 361 5.02 -12.93 19.28
C GLY A 361 6.35 -13.02 18.53
N LEU A 362 7.40 -12.40 19.06
CA LEU A 362 8.77 -12.44 18.51
C LEU A 362 9.34 -13.86 18.53
N TRP A 363 9.32 -14.50 19.70
CA TRP A 363 9.88 -15.84 19.89
C TRP A 363 9.19 -16.88 19.02
N SER A 364 7.86 -16.78 18.90
CA SER A 364 7.08 -17.67 18.03
C SER A 364 7.16 -17.32 16.55
N LYS A 365 7.81 -16.21 16.17
CA LYS A 365 7.82 -15.67 14.79
C LYS A 365 6.41 -15.56 14.20
N GLY A 366 5.47 -15.07 15.01
CA GLY A 366 4.04 -15.03 14.69
C GLY A 366 3.43 -16.43 14.57
N PHE A 367 3.64 -17.29 15.58
CA PHE A 367 3.18 -18.69 15.56
C PHE A 367 3.68 -19.49 14.34
N GLY A 368 4.91 -19.21 13.89
CA GLY A 368 5.54 -19.84 12.75
C GLY A 368 5.13 -19.26 11.39
N TYR A 369 4.31 -18.21 11.35
CA TYR A 369 3.87 -17.58 10.12
C TYR A 369 5.05 -17.14 9.24
N ALA A 370 6.03 -16.48 9.84
CA ALA A 370 7.17 -15.88 9.13
C ALA A 370 8.11 -16.92 8.51
N SER A 371 8.12 -18.15 9.01
CA SER A 371 8.97 -19.25 8.52
C SER A 371 8.21 -20.34 7.75
N ARG A 372 6.91 -20.15 7.54
CA ARG A 372 6.05 -21.18 6.92
C ARG A 372 6.21 -21.17 5.41
N ILE A 373 6.68 -22.29 4.87
CA ILE A 373 6.67 -22.64 3.45
C ILE A 373 5.75 -23.87 3.29
N PRO A 374 4.77 -23.87 2.36
CA PRO A 374 3.92 -25.03 2.12
C PRO A 374 4.76 -26.18 1.54
N SER A 375 4.38 -27.45 1.71
CA SER A 375 5.13 -28.54 1.06
C SER A 375 4.86 -28.56 -0.46
N LEU A 376 5.88 -28.84 -1.28
CA LEU A 376 5.77 -28.93 -2.74
C LEU A 376 4.60 -29.82 -3.19
N SER A 377 4.37 -30.95 -2.51
CA SER A 377 3.27 -31.87 -2.81
C SER A 377 1.87 -31.27 -2.68
N ASN A 378 1.72 -30.23 -1.87
CA ASN A 378 0.45 -29.61 -1.52
C ASN A 378 0.14 -28.36 -2.36
N ILE A 379 1.10 -27.90 -3.17
CA ILE A 379 0.94 -26.78 -4.09
C ILE A 379 0.22 -27.29 -5.34
N GLU A 380 -0.82 -26.56 -5.76
CA GLU A 380 -1.56 -26.80 -7.00
C GLU A 380 -1.04 -25.87 -8.11
N SER A 381 -0.92 -24.58 -7.81
CA SER A 381 -0.35 -23.56 -8.68
C SER A 381 0.21 -22.39 -7.85
N ILE A 382 0.96 -21.51 -8.51
CA ILE A 382 1.52 -20.30 -7.89
C ILE A 382 1.19 -19.10 -8.79
N ASP A 383 0.56 -18.06 -8.23
CA ASP A 383 0.59 -16.74 -8.86
C ASP A 383 1.82 -15.99 -8.34
N PHE A 384 2.71 -15.62 -9.27
CA PHE A 384 3.97 -14.98 -8.96
C PHE A 384 4.03 -13.57 -9.54
N ASP A 385 4.01 -12.56 -8.66
CA ASP A 385 4.27 -11.18 -9.04
C ASP A 385 5.74 -10.87 -8.76
N TYR A 386 6.46 -10.48 -9.80
CA TYR A 386 7.87 -10.10 -9.70
C TYR A 386 8.07 -8.72 -10.32
N TYR A 387 8.71 -7.85 -9.57
CA TYR A 387 9.08 -6.53 -10.04
C TYR A 387 10.49 -6.21 -9.55
N ASP A 388 11.40 -5.97 -10.49
CA ASP A 388 12.69 -5.39 -10.18
C ASP A 388 12.84 -4.03 -10.90
N ASN A 389 13.80 -3.22 -10.45
CA ASN A 389 14.01 -1.90 -11.05
C ASN A 389 14.76 -1.93 -12.39
N SER A 390 15.25 -3.08 -12.80
CA SER A 390 16.21 -3.24 -13.90
C SER A 390 15.66 -4.09 -15.05
N ASN A 391 14.47 -4.68 -14.90
CA ASN A 391 13.91 -5.71 -15.77
C ASN A 391 14.91 -6.83 -16.09
N PHE A 392 15.81 -7.13 -15.15
CA PHE A 392 16.96 -8.02 -15.40
C PHE A 392 16.55 -9.48 -15.45
N ILE A 393 15.75 -9.89 -14.47
CA ILE A 393 15.41 -11.30 -14.28
C ILE A 393 14.13 -11.62 -15.04
N MET A 394 13.15 -10.72 -14.99
CA MET A 394 11.92 -10.78 -15.77
C MET A 394 11.62 -9.38 -16.32
N SER A 395 11.22 -9.30 -17.58
CA SER A 395 10.89 -8.02 -18.20
C SER A 395 9.53 -7.53 -17.70
N SER A 396 9.47 -6.44 -16.95
CA SER A 396 8.19 -5.83 -16.57
C SER A 396 7.53 -5.13 -17.76
N PRO A 397 6.19 -5.23 -17.94
CA PRO A 397 5.50 -4.51 -18.99
C PRO A 397 5.77 -3.00 -18.88
N SER A 398 6.11 -2.40 -20.02
CA SER A 398 6.52 -1.00 -20.16
C SER A 398 5.36 -0.06 -19.78
N TYR A 399 5.19 0.27 -18.51
CA TYR A 399 4.13 1.20 -18.09
C TYR A 399 4.56 2.12 -16.94
N TYR A 400 5.61 2.91 -17.19
CA TYR A 400 5.99 3.99 -16.27
C TYR A 400 5.03 5.21 -16.38
N ARG A 401 4.10 5.22 -17.35
CA ARG A 401 3.32 6.43 -17.66
C ARG A 401 1.97 6.56 -16.96
N ASP A 402 1.31 5.48 -16.51
CA ASP A 402 0.20 5.65 -15.55
C ASP A 402 0.37 4.70 -14.36
N MET A 403 0.63 5.28 -13.18
CA MET A 403 0.44 4.63 -11.86
C MET A 403 -1.04 4.27 -11.59
N MET A 404 -1.90 4.23 -12.62
CA MET A 404 -3.32 3.96 -12.50
C MET A 404 -3.78 3.06 -13.65
N ALA A 405 -4.17 1.83 -13.30
CA ALA A 405 -5.15 0.98 -14.00
C ALA A 405 -4.66 -0.12 -14.97
N VAL A 406 -3.52 -0.78 -14.74
CA VAL A 406 -3.31 -2.15 -15.24
C VAL A 406 -2.80 -3.03 -14.08
N PRO A 407 -3.41 -4.20 -13.79
CA PRO A 407 -2.88 -5.10 -12.79
C PRO A 407 -1.46 -5.50 -13.20
N ALA A 408 -0.52 -5.46 -12.26
CA ALA A 408 0.77 -6.14 -12.44
C ALA A 408 0.46 -7.56 -12.92
N SER A 409 0.92 -7.92 -14.11
CA SER A 409 0.69 -9.24 -14.68
C SER A 409 1.35 -10.27 -13.77
N SER A 410 0.52 -11.02 -13.05
CA SER A 410 0.92 -12.14 -12.22
C SER A 410 1.20 -13.34 -13.11
N LEU A 411 2.38 -13.95 -12.99
CA LEU A 411 2.72 -15.17 -13.73
C LEU A 411 1.99 -16.36 -13.10
N HIS A 412 1.05 -16.98 -13.83
CA HIS A 412 0.31 -18.14 -13.33
C HIS A 412 1.05 -19.46 -13.58
N LEU A 413 1.82 -19.92 -12.60
CA LEU A 413 2.68 -21.09 -12.72
C LEU A 413 1.96 -22.39 -12.35
N THR A 414 1.96 -23.33 -13.29
CA THR A 414 1.33 -24.65 -13.12
C THR A 414 2.29 -25.83 -13.31
N THR A 415 3.46 -25.62 -13.91
CA THR A 415 4.43 -26.67 -14.16
C THR A 415 5.29 -26.96 -12.93
N ALA A 416 5.79 -28.19 -12.79
CA ALA A 416 6.57 -28.58 -11.62
C ALA A 416 7.93 -27.85 -11.53
N ASP A 417 8.55 -27.55 -12.67
CA ASP A 417 9.86 -26.88 -12.72
C ASP A 417 9.73 -25.40 -12.34
N ASP A 418 8.71 -24.70 -12.85
CA ASP A 418 8.47 -23.28 -12.54
C ASP A 418 8.04 -23.08 -11.09
N ILE A 419 7.17 -23.96 -10.59
CA ILE A 419 6.79 -24.00 -9.17
C ILE A 419 8.04 -24.20 -8.30
N SER A 420 8.96 -25.07 -8.72
CA SER A 420 10.21 -25.32 -8.00
C SER A 420 11.11 -24.08 -8.00
N ALA A 421 11.23 -23.35 -9.11
CA ALA A 421 12.04 -22.13 -9.20
C ALA A 421 11.62 -21.05 -8.18
N VAL A 422 10.30 -20.78 -8.08
CA VAL A 422 9.74 -19.82 -7.12
C VAL A 422 9.79 -20.35 -5.68
N TYR A 423 9.59 -21.66 -5.51
CA TYR A 423 9.72 -22.31 -4.20
C TYR A 423 11.13 -22.19 -3.63
N GLU A 424 12.15 -22.40 -4.48
CA GLU A 424 13.56 -22.31 -4.10
C GLU A 424 13.93 -20.87 -3.70
N LEU A 425 13.42 -19.86 -4.41
CA LEU A 425 13.56 -18.46 -3.99
C LEU A 425 12.97 -18.23 -2.59
N HIS A 426 11.74 -18.67 -2.35
CA HIS A 426 11.12 -18.52 -1.01
C HIS A 426 11.94 -19.23 0.08
N ARG A 427 12.50 -20.40 -0.22
CA ARG A 427 13.41 -21.11 0.70
C ARG A 427 14.67 -20.30 1.01
N ILE A 428 15.30 -19.70 -0.02
CA ILE A 428 16.46 -18.82 0.14
C ILE A 428 16.12 -17.64 1.04
N ILE A 429 15.00 -16.95 0.78
CA ILE A 429 14.54 -15.80 1.58
C ILE A 429 14.47 -16.17 3.06
N ILE A 430 13.79 -17.27 3.40
CA ILE A 430 13.66 -17.71 4.80
C ILE A 430 15.00 -18.15 5.38
N ALA A 431 15.88 -18.75 4.59
CA ALA A 431 17.19 -19.20 5.03
C ALA A 431 18.17 -18.04 5.29
N GLU A 432 18.11 -16.96 4.51
CA GLU A 432 18.94 -15.77 4.69
C GLU A 432 18.44 -14.91 5.86
N TYR A 433 17.12 -14.66 5.94
CA TYR A 433 16.52 -13.93 7.07
C TYR A 433 16.55 -14.71 8.40
N LYS A 434 17.06 -15.94 8.45
CA LYS A 434 17.30 -16.64 9.73
C LYS A 434 18.47 -16.04 10.51
N TRP A 435 19.40 -15.37 9.81
CA TRP A 435 20.66 -14.85 10.36
C TRP A 435 20.51 -13.44 10.95
N ILE A 436 19.41 -12.76 10.68
CA ILE A 436 19.18 -11.36 11.03
C ILE A 436 17.77 -11.17 11.58
N ASP A 437 17.62 -10.27 12.56
CA ASP A 437 16.30 -9.84 13.04
C ASP A 437 15.64 -8.98 11.95
N TYR A 438 14.51 -9.42 11.41
CA TYR A 438 13.85 -8.75 10.29
C TYR A 438 13.41 -7.32 10.64
N ASN A 439 13.75 -6.38 9.76
CA ASN A 439 13.16 -5.06 9.73
C ASN A 439 12.75 -4.72 8.29
N TYR A 440 11.55 -4.15 8.11
CA TYR A 440 11.07 -3.75 6.79
C TYR A 440 12.06 -2.81 6.06
N ASN A 441 12.72 -1.89 6.78
CA ASN A 441 13.69 -0.96 6.20
C ASN A 441 14.97 -1.67 5.72
N TYR A 442 15.30 -2.85 6.26
CA TYR A 442 16.45 -3.63 5.76
C TYR A 442 16.26 -4.11 4.33
N ALA A 443 15.01 -4.33 3.91
CA ALA A 443 14.73 -4.74 2.55
C ALA A 443 15.10 -3.65 1.51
N PHE A 444 15.27 -2.40 1.98
CA PHE A 444 15.74 -1.26 1.19
C PHE A 444 17.17 -0.85 1.55
N ASN A 445 17.85 -1.60 2.42
CA ASN A 445 19.23 -1.31 2.82
C ASN A 445 20.21 -2.03 1.89
N ASN A 446 21.09 -1.24 1.26
CA ASN A 446 22.08 -1.71 0.30
C ASN A 446 23.07 -2.72 0.89
N ASN A 447 23.26 -2.70 2.21
CA ASN A 447 24.19 -3.60 2.90
C ASN A 447 23.54 -4.87 3.44
N LEU A 448 22.25 -5.15 3.17
CA LEU A 448 21.55 -6.32 3.75
C LEU A 448 22.32 -7.63 3.57
N VAL A 449 22.86 -7.88 2.36
CA VAL A 449 23.62 -9.11 2.09
C VAL A 449 24.88 -9.14 2.96
N THR A 450 25.70 -8.10 2.94
CA THR A 450 26.92 -8.02 3.76
C THR A 450 26.61 -8.16 5.25
N MET A 451 25.55 -7.52 5.74
CA MET A 451 25.12 -7.62 7.14
C MET A 451 24.78 -9.06 7.55
N ILE A 452 24.24 -9.85 6.63
CA ILE A 452 23.95 -11.27 6.83
C ILE A 452 25.23 -12.10 6.74
N GLU A 453 26.09 -11.84 5.74
CA GLU A 453 27.34 -12.58 5.53
C GLU A 453 28.37 -12.38 6.66
N GLU A 454 28.37 -11.20 7.30
CA GLU A 454 29.21 -10.88 8.46
C GLU A 454 28.76 -11.60 9.75
N GLN A 455 27.60 -12.24 9.77
CA GLN A 455 27.12 -12.97 10.95
C GLN A 455 28.01 -14.17 11.26
N LYS A 456 28.34 -14.34 12.55
CA LYS A 456 29.22 -15.43 12.99
C LYS A 456 28.59 -16.80 12.68
N GLY A 457 29.30 -17.60 11.88
CA GLY A 457 28.87 -18.95 11.50
C GLY A 457 27.93 -18.99 10.30
N TYR A 458 27.79 -17.86 9.58
CA TYR A 458 27.00 -17.76 8.36
C TYR A 458 27.39 -18.84 7.34
N THR A 459 26.37 -19.42 6.70
CA THR A 459 26.49 -20.32 5.57
C THR A 459 25.58 -19.81 4.46
N LYS A 460 26.17 -19.46 3.32
CA LYS A 460 25.47 -18.96 2.14
C LYS A 460 24.46 -20.00 1.63
N SER A 461 23.21 -19.59 1.42
CA SER A 461 22.13 -20.48 0.98
C SER A 461 21.72 -20.33 -0.49
N TYR A 462 22.36 -19.40 -1.22
CA TYR A 462 22.09 -19.11 -2.61
C TYR A 462 23.39 -19.09 -3.44
N GLU A 463 23.25 -19.32 -4.73
CA GLU A 463 24.34 -19.11 -5.68
C GLU A 463 24.31 -17.67 -6.16
N THR A 464 25.45 -16.98 -6.03
CA THR A 464 25.59 -15.60 -6.50
C THR A 464 25.62 -15.59 -8.01
N LEU A 465 24.81 -14.70 -8.60
CA LEU A 465 25.00 -14.30 -9.98
C LEU A 465 26.41 -13.68 -10.15
N PRO A 466 27.22 -14.13 -11.13
CA PRO A 466 28.66 -13.84 -11.20
C PRO A 466 29.05 -12.36 -11.32
N PHE A 467 28.08 -11.47 -11.54
CA PHE A 467 28.27 -10.03 -11.79
C PHE A 467 27.72 -9.12 -10.69
N PHE A 468 27.06 -9.66 -9.65
CA PHE A 468 26.71 -8.89 -8.45
C PHE A 468 27.81 -9.05 -7.40
N ILE A 469 28.99 -8.51 -7.68
CA ILE A 469 30.15 -8.61 -6.78
C ILE A 469 30.12 -7.49 -5.72
N ASN A 470 29.41 -6.38 -5.98
CA ASN A 470 29.31 -5.24 -5.06
C ASN A 470 27.87 -4.88 -4.70
N ASN A 471 27.71 -4.34 -3.48
CA ASN A 471 26.48 -3.97 -2.76
C ASN A 471 25.62 -2.86 -3.39
N SER A 472 25.75 -2.62 -4.69
CA SER A 472 25.03 -1.54 -5.37
C SER A 472 23.57 -1.92 -5.66
N ILE A 473 22.70 -0.99 -5.30
CA ILE A 473 21.23 -1.04 -5.20
C ILE A 473 20.61 -1.91 -6.28
N ASN A 474 20.02 -3.04 -5.87
CA ASN A 474 19.08 -3.77 -6.69
C ASN A 474 18.25 -4.72 -5.82
N SER A 475 17.06 -4.27 -5.43
CA SER A 475 16.05 -5.11 -4.78
C SER A 475 14.90 -5.40 -5.74
N ALA A 476 14.39 -6.63 -5.68
CA ALA A 476 13.15 -7.05 -6.32
C ALA A 476 12.03 -7.10 -5.29
N GLN A 477 10.88 -6.58 -5.66
CA GLN A 477 9.62 -6.84 -4.99
C GLN A 477 9.05 -8.15 -5.53
N VAL A 478 8.71 -9.04 -4.61
CA VAL A 478 8.22 -10.38 -4.93
C VAL A 478 6.95 -10.63 -4.14
N LYS A 479 5.89 -11.05 -4.82
CA LYS A 479 4.68 -11.55 -4.17
C LYS A 479 4.37 -12.95 -4.70
N ILE A 480 4.24 -13.88 -3.77
CA ILE A 480 4.02 -15.30 -4.04
C ILE A 480 2.66 -15.66 -3.45
N THR A 481 1.73 -16.12 -4.29
CA THR A 481 0.45 -16.66 -3.87
C THR A 481 0.43 -18.15 -4.17
N TYR A 482 0.55 -18.98 -3.14
CA TYR A 482 0.40 -20.43 -3.30
C TYR A 482 -1.07 -20.80 -3.24
N HIS A 483 -1.58 -21.41 -4.31
CA HIS A 483 -2.87 -22.08 -4.30
C HIS A 483 -2.64 -23.53 -3.86
N LEU A 484 -3.19 -23.90 -2.71
CA LEU A 484 -3.01 -25.23 -2.14
C LEU A 484 -4.13 -26.17 -2.57
N LYS A 485 -3.80 -27.44 -2.77
CA LYS A 485 -4.77 -28.52 -3.09
C LYS A 485 -5.90 -28.68 -2.07
N SER A 486 -5.74 -28.13 -0.87
CA SER A 486 -6.80 -28.07 0.15
C SER A 486 -7.87 -27.00 -0.13
N GLY A 487 -7.71 -26.19 -1.18
CA GLY A 487 -8.59 -25.07 -1.53
C GLY A 487 -8.32 -23.78 -0.75
N GLY A 488 -7.12 -23.61 -0.18
CA GLY A 488 -6.76 -22.40 0.58
C GLY A 488 -5.50 -21.76 0.03
N ASP A 489 -5.39 -20.44 0.20
CA ASP A 489 -4.28 -19.65 -0.36
C ASP A 489 -3.29 -19.23 0.71
N LEU A 490 -2.01 -19.20 0.34
CA LEU A 490 -0.93 -18.63 1.16
C LEU A 490 -0.24 -17.52 0.39
N VAL A 491 -0.48 -16.27 0.81
CA VAL A 491 0.13 -15.09 0.20
C VAL A 491 1.36 -14.65 1.00
N ARG A 492 2.45 -14.36 0.30
CA ARG A 492 3.68 -13.80 0.86
C ARG A 492 4.18 -12.65 0.00
N SER A 493 4.71 -11.61 0.63
CA SER A 493 5.30 -10.47 -0.09
C SER A 493 6.61 -10.05 0.55
N TYR A 494 7.65 -9.95 -0.27
CA TYR A 494 9.03 -9.67 0.13
C TYR A 494 9.61 -8.57 -0.75
N THR A 495 10.59 -7.87 -0.20
CA THR A 495 11.57 -7.12 -0.99
C THR A 495 12.91 -7.81 -0.75
N VAL A 496 13.57 -8.27 -1.80
CA VAL A 496 14.74 -9.14 -1.73
C VAL A 496 15.89 -8.61 -2.57
N PRO A 497 17.16 -8.79 -2.17
CA PRO A 497 18.29 -8.53 -3.05
C PRO A 497 18.21 -9.36 -4.33
N LEU A 498 18.57 -8.77 -5.49
CA LEU A 498 18.63 -9.50 -6.76
C LEU A 498 19.59 -10.70 -6.72
N GLN A 499 20.61 -10.67 -5.86
CA GLN A 499 21.54 -11.77 -5.66
C GLN A 499 20.84 -13.09 -5.25
N TRP A 500 19.66 -13.01 -4.63
CA TRP A 500 18.90 -14.19 -4.20
C TRP A 500 18.02 -14.79 -5.32
N THR A 501 17.96 -14.14 -6.48
CA THR A 501 16.97 -14.45 -7.53
C THR A 501 17.48 -15.37 -8.64
N ASN A 502 18.67 -15.98 -8.48
CA ASN A 502 19.27 -16.87 -9.48
C ASN A 502 18.33 -18.01 -9.93
N SER A 503 17.53 -18.56 -9.01
CA SER A 503 16.58 -19.64 -9.34
C SER A 503 15.51 -19.23 -10.35
N LEU A 504 15.19 -17.93 -10.44
CA LEU A 504 14.16 -17.40 -11.34
C LEU A 504 14.62 -17.28 -12.80
N LEU A 505 15.92 -17.43 -13.10
CA LEU A 505 16.42 -17.33 -14.48
C LEU A 505 15.77 -18.37 -15.41
N THR A 506 15.38 -19.51 -14.85
CA THR A 506 14.63 -20.59 -15.51
C THR A 506 13.23 -20.17 -15.96
N LEU A 507 12.68 -19.07 -15.45
CA LEU A 507 11.33 -18.62 -15.83
C LEU A 507 11.30 -17.88 -17.18
N ASN A 508 12.46 -17.45 -17.70
CA ASN A 508 12.54 -16.60 -18.90
C ASN A 508 12.11 -17.31 -20.21
N ASN A 509 12.16 -18.63 -20.26
CA ASN A 509 11.77 -19.44 -21.42
C ASN A 509 10.45 -20.21 -21.19
N THR A 510 9.72 -19.92 -20.12
CA THR A 510 8.43 -20.54 -19.84
C THR A 510 7.36 -19.98 -20.77
N PRO A 511 6.39 -20.78 -21.23
CA PRO A 511 5.27 -20.28 -22.02
C PRO A 511 4.49 -19.17 -21.31
N ASP A 512 4.42 -19.24 -19.97
CA ASP A 512 3.67 -18.31 -19.12
C ASP A 512 4.31 -16.90 -19.13
N ILE A 513 5.60 -16.76 -19.50
CA ILE A 513 6.27 -15.45 -19.59
C ILE A 513 5.58 -14.48 -20.56
N ILE A 514 4.76 -15.00 -21.48
CA ILE A 514 3.93 -14.18 -22.37
C ILE A 514 2.97 -13.27 -21.60
N GLU A 515 2.51 -13.67 -20.41
CA GLU A 515 1.64 -12.87 -19.55
C GLU A 515 2.33 -11.57 -19.11
N VAL A 516 3.66 -11.59 -19.01
CA VAL A 516 4.47 -10.45 -18.56
C VAL A 516 5.05 -9.67 -19.75
N ASN A 517 5.66 -10.36 -20.71
CA ASN A 517 6.30 -9.74 -21.86
C ASN A 517 5.29 -9.21 -22.90
N ALA A 518 4.17 -9.90 -23.08
CA ALA A 518 3.16 -9.59 -24.08
C ALA A 518 1.72 -9.81 -23.55
N PRO A 519 1.30 -9.10 -22.48
CA PRO A 519 0.00 -9.31 -21.84
C PRO A 519 -1.19 -9.15 -22.80
N ASN A 520 -1.04 -8.34 -23.85
CA ASN A 520 -2.05 -8.18 -24.89
C ASN A 520 -2.21 -9.43 -25.79
N LEU A 521 -1.14 -10.18 -26.02
CA LEU A 521 -1.17 -11.47 -26.72
C LEU A 521 -1.67 -12.58 -25.80
N ALA A 522 -1.28 -12.55 -24.52
CA ALA A 522 -1.81 -13.47 -23.52
C ALA A 522 -3.34 -13.38 -23.45
N ASN A 523 -3.87 -12.16 -23.36
CA ASN A 523 -5.29 -11.83 -23.21
C ASN A 523 -5.99 -11.40 -24.50
N MET A 524 -5.65 -12.01 -25.65
CA MET A 524 -6.20 -11.62 -26.96
C MET A 524 -7.74 -11.71 -27.04
N ASP A 525 -8.37 -12.58 -26.25
CA ASP A 525 -9.82 -12.71 -26.20
C ASP A 525 -10.50 -11.48 -25.58
N GLU A 526 -9.84 -10.81 -24.63
CA GLU A 526 -10.32 -9.56 -24.05
C GLU A 526 -9.95 -8.35 -24.89
N TYR A 527 -8.81 -8.39 -25.58
CA TYR A 527 -8.30 -7.29 -26.42
C TYR A 527 -8.10 -7.72 -27.88
N PRO A 528 -9.17 -8.03 -28.63
CA PRO A 528 -9.05 -8.64 -29.96
C PRO A 528 -8.69 -7.65 -31.08
N ASN A 529 -8.82 -6.33 -30.86
CA ASN A 529 -8.66 -5.34 -31.92
C ASN A 529 -7.25 -4.78 -31.94
N VAL A 530 -6.48 -5.00 -33.01
CA VAL A 530 -5.18 -4.32 -33.22
C VAL A 530 -5.42 -2.87 -33.60
N ASN A 531 -4.92 -1.94 -32.80
CA ASN A 531 -5.01 -0.50 -33.04
C ASN A 531 -3.71 0.06 -33.65
N MET A 532 -2.56 -0.43 -33.18
CA MET A 532 -1.24 0.00 -33.65
C MET A 532 -0.28 -1.18 -33.64
N ALA A 533 0.57 -1.27 -34.65
CA ALA A 533 1.67 -2.23 -34.72
C ALA A 533 2.85 -1.55 -35.43
N ASP A 534 3.96 -1.38 -34.72
CA ASP A 534 5.15 -0.73 -35.25
C ASP A 534 6.38 -1.61 -34.99
N TRP A 535 7.17 -1.84 -36.03
CA TRP A 535 8.51 -2.42 -35.90
C TRP A 535 9.51 -1.30 -35.64
N VAL A 536 10.30 -1.42 -34.58
CA VAL A 536 11.28 -0.42 -34.18
C VAL A 536 12.65 -1.07 -34.05
N THR A 537 13.64 -0.43 -34.66
CA THR A 537 15.07 -0.78 -34.56
C THR A 537 15.81 0.35 -33.86
N PRO A 538 17.08 0.15 -33.48
CA PRO A 538 17.88 1.21 -32.84
C PRO A 538 17.97 2.53 -33.61
N VAL A 539 17.82 2.49 -34.93
CA VAL A 539 18.06 3.62 -35.84
C VAL A 539 16.86 4.03 -36.68
N GLY A 540 15.79 3.23 -36.70
CA GLY A 540 14.64 3.47 -37.57
C GLY A 540 13.38 2.73 -37.15
N LYS A 541 12.26 3.16 -37.74
CA LYS A 541 10.93 2.62 -37.47
C LYS A 541 10.20 2.28 -38.77
N ALA A 542 9.43 1.20 -38.77
CA ALA A 542 8.52 0.82 -39.84
C ALA A 542 7.12 0.51 -39.28
N SER A 543 6.10 1.20 -39.78
CA SER A 543 4.71 0.93 -39.36
C SER A 543 4.14 -0.27 -40.09
N ILE A 544 3.43 -1.11 -39.36
CA ILE A 544 2.72 -2.28 -39.86
C ILE A 544 1.24 -1.96 -39.91
N SER A 545 0.57 -2.30 -41.02
CA SER A 545 -0.88 -2.14 -41.12
C SER A 545 -1.57 -3.06 -40.09
N PRO A 546 -2.42 -2.53 -39.18
CA PRO A 546 -3.08 -3.35 -38.15
C PRO A 546 -3.88 -4.53 -38.71
N LEU A 547 -4.43 -4.39 -39.93
CA LEU A 547 -5.21 -5.44 -40.62
C LEU A 547 -4.37 -6.66 -41.06
N LYS A 548 -3.04 -6.52 -41.10
CA LYS A 548 -2.13 -7.58 -41.52
C LYS A 548 -1.58 -8.40 -40.36
N ILE A 549 -1.81 -7.98 -39.12
CA ILE A 549 -1.34 -8.69 -37.93
C ILE A 549 -2.40 -9.71 -37.50
N ASN A 550 -2.06 -10.98 -37.57
CA ASN A 550 -2.86 -12.05 -36.98
C ASN A 550 -2.34 -12.35 -35.56
N LEU A 551 -3.09 -11.95 -34.54
CA LEU A 551 -2.71 -12.12 -33.13
C LEU A 551 -2.52 -13.60 -32.74
N SER A 552 -3.33 -14.51 -33.30
CA SER A 552 -3.25 -15.95 -32.98
C SER A 552 -1.97 -16.59 -33.52
N GLU A 553 -1.60 -16.21 -34.75
CA GLU A 553 -0.38 -16.68 -35.40
C GLU A 553 0.85 -16.08 -34.73
N LEU A 554 0.83 -14.80 -34.40
CA LEU A 554 1.90 -14.13 -33.68
C LEU A 554 2.14 -14.73 -32.28
N LYS A 555 1.07 -15.00 -31.52
CA LYS A 555 1.18 -15.69 -30.22
C LYS A 555 1.80 -17.07 -30.38
N THR A 556 1.35 -17.84 -31.35
CA THR A 556 1.86 -19.21 -31.59
C THR A 556 3.34 -19.18 -31.96
N ALA A 557 3.73 -18.28 -32.88
CA ALA A 557 5.11 -18.09 -33.28
C ALA A 557 6.01 -17.67 -32.11
N TYR A 558 5.55 -16.71 -31.30
CA TYR A 558 6.29 -16.25 -30.12
C TYR A 558 6.51 -17.38 -29.10
N LEU A 559 5.46 -18.16 -28.79
CA LEU A 559 5.57 -19.28 -27.85
C LEU A 559 6.49 -20.40 -28.38
N MET A 560 6.48 -20.66 -29.69
CA MET A 560 7.39 -21.62 -30.33
C MET A 560 8.85 -21.19 -30.22
N ASP A 561 9.13 -19.91 -30.50
CA ASP A 561 10.49 -19.37 -30.39
C ASP A 561 10.99 -19.39 -28.94
N ILE A 562 10.13 -19.00 -27.97
CA ILE A 562 10.47 -19.03 -26.54
C ILE A 562 10.75 -20.46 -26.06
N ALA A 563 9.89 -21.43 -26.40
CA ALA A 563 10.06 -22.82 -26.01
C ALA A 563 11.28 -23.50 -26.66
N ALA A 564 11.81 -22.94 -27.76
CA ALA A 564 13.01 -23.44 -28.42
C ALA A 564 14.32 -22.98 -27.73
N LEU A 565 14.26 -21.95 -26.87
CA LEU A 565 15.41 -21.44 -26.14
C LEU A 565 15.71 -22.31 -24.91
N SER A 566 16.96 -22.76 -24.78
CA SER A 566 17.44 -23.26 -23.49
C SER A 566 17.61 -22.13 -22.47
N ASP A 567 17.62 -22.45 -21.17
CA ASP A 567 17.81 -21.48 -20.08
C ASP A 567 19.07 -20.63 -20.29
N ALA A 568 20.17 -21.28 -20.71
CA ALA A 568 21.43 -20.61 -21.00
C ALA A 568 21.32 -19.65 -22.20
N GLN A 569 20.58 -20.04 -23.24
CA GLN A 569 20.34 -19.15 -24.39
C GLN A 569 19.45 -17.97 -24.00
N ALA A 570 18.40 -18.19 -23.21
CA ALA A 570 17.45 -17.13 -22.81
C ALA A 570 18.14 -15.93 -22.14
N ILE A 571 19.26 -16.16 -21.46
CA ILE A 571 20.05 -15.13 -20.77
C ILE A 571 21.40 -14.81 -21.41
N SER A 572 21.77 -15.48 -22.50
CA SER A 572 23.05 -15.25 -23.20
C SER A 572 23.06 -13.91 -23.92
N THR A 573 24.24 -13.30 -24.07
CA THR A 573 24.49 -12.13 -24.95
C THR A 573 24.90 -12.51 -26.36
N ASP A 574 25.12 -13.81 -26.65
CA ASP A 574 25.58 -14.35 -27.93
C ASP A 574 24.45 -14.49 -28.94
N TYR A 575 23.95 -13.35 -29.42
CA TYR A 575 23.00 -13.24 -30.52
C TYR A 575 22.96 -11.81 -31.05
N THR A 576 22.52 -11.65 -32.31
CA THR A 576 22.33 -10.31 -32.91
C THR A 576 20.92 -9.79 -32.65
N ALA A 577 20.83 -8.60 -32.05
CA ALA A 577 19.58 -7.88 -31.87
C ALA A 577 19.01 -7.41 -33.23
N MET A 578 17.70 -7.53 -33.44
CA MET A 578 17.05 -7.01 -34.64
C MET A 578 16.20 -5.76 -34.33
N GLY A 579 15.39 -5.83 -33.28
CA GLY A 579 14.53 -4.73 -32.87
C GLY A 579 13.43 -5.20 -31.93
N TYR A 580 12.34 -4.44 -31.87
CA TYR A 580 11.15 -4.81 -31.11
C TYR A 580 9.87 -4.46 -31.86
N LEU A 581 8.82 -5.24 -31.60
CA LEU A 581 7.46 -4.98 -32.06
C LEU A 581 6.69 -4.23 -30.96
N ASN A 582 6.29 -3.01 -31.24
CA ASN A 582 5.38 -2.24 -30.39
C ASN A 582 3.94 -2.48 -30.84
N LEU A 583 3.17 -3.22 -30.05
CA LEU A 583 1.82 -3.69 -30.38
C LEU A 583 0.80 -3.11 -29.41
N THR A 584 -0.20 -2.40 -29.92
CA THR A 584 -1.35 -1.92 -29.14
C THR A 584 -2.62 -2.63 -29.58
N THR A 585 -3.26 -3.33 -28.65
CA THR A 585 -4.58 -3.94 -28.84
C THR A 585 -5.62 -3.29 -27.94
N CYS A 586 -6.90 -3.35 -28.32
CA CYS A 586 -7.97 -2.70 -27.57
C CYS A 586 -9.20 -3.59 -27.42
N LYS A 587 -9.85 -3.49 -26.26
CA LYS A 587 -11.13 -4.17 -25.98
C LYS A 587 -12.23 -3.63 -26.88
N PHE A 588 -12.28 -2.31 -27.05
CA PHE A 588 -13.12 -1.63 -28.02
C PHE A 588 -12.24 -1.00 -29.09
N LYS A 589 -12.75 -0.80 -30.32
CA LYS A 589 -11.96 -0.39 -31.49
C LYS A 589 -10.87 0.66 -31.25
N THR A 590 -11.11 1.65 -30.38
CA THR A 590 -10.13 2.71 -30.08
C THR A 590 -10.07 3.09 -28.59
N SER A 591 -10.64 2.28 -27.69
CA SER A 591 -10.68 2.60 -26.25
C SER A 591 -10.48 1.36 -25.39
N ASN A 592 -9.95 1.59 -24.19
CA ASN A 592 -9.49 0.54 -23.27
C ASN A 592 -8.45 -0.36 -23.96
N CYS A 593 -7.28 0.24 -24.20
CA CYS A 593 -6.19 -0.36 -24.96
C CYS A 593 -5.04 -0.78 -24.06
N MET A 594 -4.33 -1.81 -24.47
CA MET A 594 -3.13 -2.34 -23.85
C MET A 594 -2.01 -2.33 -24.88
N THR A 595 -0.84 -1.84 -24.48
CA THR A 595 0.36 -1.85 -25.31
C THR A 595 1.36 -2.83 -24.74
N SER A 596 1.95 -3.64 -25.60
CA SER A 596 3.04 -4.54 -25.24
C SER A 596 4.20 -4.36 -26.21
N VAL A 597 5.40 -4.59 -25.70
CA VAL A 597 6.62 -4.49 -26.47
C VAL A 597 7.30 -5.85 -26.49
N ILE A 598 7.48 -6.39 -27.68
CA ILE A 598 8.02 -7.73 -27.89
C ILE A 598 9.40 -7.57 -28.52
N ASP A 599 10.44 -7.81 -27.74
CA ASP A 599 11.82 -7.80 -28.25
C ASP A 599 12.04 -9.03 -29.16
N VAL A 600 12.63 -8.80 -30.33
CA VAL A 600 12.85 -9.82 -31.35
C VAL A 600 14.30 -9.77 -31.79
N ASP A 601 14.93 -10.94 -31.79
CA ASP A 601 16.31 -11.14 -32.22
C ASP A 601 16.42 -12.31 -33.19
N THR A 602 17.64 -12.58 -33.65
CA THR A 602 17.93 -13.64 -34.64
C THR A 602 17.44 -15.04 -34.27
N ARG A 603 17.16 -15.32 -32.99
CA ARG A 603 16.64 -16.61 -32.51
C ARG A 603 15.14 -16.74 -32.68
N PHE A 604 14.41 -15.63 -32.81
CA PHE A 604 12.95 -15.58 -32.97
C PHE A 604 12.51 -15.83 -34.41
N THR A 605 12.92 -16.97 -34.96
CA THR A 605 12.76 -17.30 -36.39
C THR A 605 11.30 -17.35 -36.84
N HIS A 606 10.39 -17.84 -35.99
CA HIS A 606 8.97 -17.92 -36.32
C HIS A 606 8.32 -16.53 -36.29
N VAL A 607 8.63 -15.70 -35.28
CA VAL A 607 8.13 -14.33 -35.21
C VAL A 607 8.63 -13.50 -36.40
N ILE A 608 9.92 -13.65 -36.76
CA ILE A 608 10.49 -13.01 -37.95
C ILE A 608 9.73 -13.41 -39.22
N ALA A 609 9.37 -14.69 -39.37
CA ALA A 609 8.60 -15.16 -40.51
C ALA A 609 7.21 -14.51 -40.57
N VAL A 610 6.51 -14.44 -39.43
CA VAL A 610 5.18 -13.78 -39.31
C VAL A 610 5.28 -12.30 -39.66
N LEU A 611 6.27 -11.59 -39.13
CA LEU A 611 6.46 -10.16 -39.42
C LEU A 611 6.78 -9.95 -40.91
N THR A 612 7.67 -10.75 -41.49
CA THR A 612 8.04 -10.66 -42.91
C THR A 612 6.83 -10.88 -43.82
N ALA A 613 5.91 -11.79 -43.46
CA ALA A 613 4.67 -12.05 -44.21
C ALA A 613 3.74 -10.82 -44.28
N THR A 614 3.84 -9.88 -43.32
CA THR A 614 3.08 -8.61 -43.37
C THR A 614 3.61 -7.63 -44.44
N GLY A 615 4.82 -7.86 -44.94
CA GLY A 615 5.53 -6.97 -45.87
C GLY A 615 6.22 -5.78 -45.19
N VAL A 616 6.41 -5.83 -43.86
CA VAL A 616 7.21 -4.82 -43.14
C VAL A 616 8.70 -4.98 -43.49
N ASN A 617 9.40 -3.86 -43.66
CA ASN A 617 10.85 -3.87 -43.76
C ASN A 617 11.46 -3.97 -42.36
N LEU A 618 12.11 -5.09 -42.05
CA LEU A 618 12.75 -5.33 -40.74
C LEU A 618 14.06 -4.55 -40.56
N ASN A 619 14.63 -4.00 -41.65
CA ASN A 619 15.78 -3.11 -41.61
C ASN A 619 15.39 -1.74 -42.23
N PRO A 620 14.55 -0.95 -41.55
CA PRO A 620 14.14 0.36 -42.05
C PRO A 620 15.36 1.27 -42.22
N ALA A 621 15.28 2.17 -43.20
CA ALA A 621 16.31 3.20 -43.34
C ALA A 621 16.40 4.03 -42.05
N PRO A 622 17.60 4.49 -41.66
CA PRO A 622 17.76 5.39 -40.53
C PRO A 622 16.85 6.60 -40.63
N GLU A 623 16.27 7.03 -39.50
CA GLU A 623 15.53 8.29 -39.47
C GLU A 623 16.44 9.46 -39.88
N THR A 624 15.88 10.51 -40.51
CA THR A 624 16.62 11.65 -41.09
C THR A 624 17.52 12.43 -40.13
N ALA A 625 17.37 12.20 -38.82
CA ALA A 625 18.31 12.62 -37.79
C ALA A 625 18.54 11.43 -36.85
N LEU A 626 19.67 10.75 -37.03
CA LEU A 626 20.09 9.68 -36.14
C LEU A 626 20.31 10.23 -34.72
N ARG A 627 19.93 9.43 -33.73
CA ARG A 627 20.12 9.78 -32.33
C ARG A 627 21.63 9.80 -32.05
N SER A 628 22.13 10.83 -31.36
CA SER A 628 23.52 10.81 -30.92
C SER A 628 23.76 9.61 -30.01
N ALA A 629 24.79 8.84 -30.33
CA ALA A 629 25.14 7.61 -29.64
C ALA A 629 26.60 7.65 -29.18
N VAL A 630 26.85 7.02 -28.04
CA VAL A 630 28.19 6.92 -27.44
C VAL A 630 28.49 5.48 -27.06
N LEU A 631 29.75 5.08 -27.22
CA LEU A 631 30.28 3.87 -26.61
C LEU A 631 30.97 4.21 -25.30
N ILE A 632 30.72 3.43 -24.27
CA ILE A 632 31.40 3.52 -22.97
C ILE A 632 32.31 2.31 -22.83
N LEU A 633 33.58 2.56 -22.53
CA LEU A 633 34.65 1.54 -22.55
C LEU A 633 34.98 1.09 -21.11
N PRO A 634 34.75 -0.19 -20.75
CA PRO A 634 34.97 -0.67 -19.38
C PRO A 634 36.44 -0.67 -18.98
N GLU A 635 37.31 -1.27 -19.81
CA GLU A 635 38.74 -1.49 -19.48
C GLU A 635 39.57 -0.20 -19.40
N GLU A 636 39.04 0.90 -19.92
CA GLU A 636 39.71 2.21 -19.98
C GLU A 636 39.14 3.21 -18.96
N SER A 637 38.15 2.77 -18.18
CA SER A 637 37.57 3.52 -17.08
C SER A 637 38.31 3.20 -15.78
N SER A 638 38.50 4.19 -14.90
CA SER A 638 39.23 4.03 -13.63
C SER A 638 38.31 4.38 -12.46
N PRO A 639 38.21 3.57 -11.38
CA PRO A 639 38.98 2.35 -10.98
C PRO A 639 38.41 0.99 -11.46
N ALA A 640 39.14 -0.12 -11.22
CA ALA A 640 38.74 -1.50 -11.57
C ALA A 640 37.35 -1.94 -11.04
N THR A 641 36.84 -1.30 -9.98
CA THR A 641 35.48 -1.54 -9.47
C THR A 641 34.38 -1.02 -10.42
N ILE A 642 34.70 -0.12 -11.35
CA ILE A 642 33.78 0.36 -12.40
C ILE A 642 33.56 -0.72 -13.46
N VAL A 643 34.57 -1.55 -13.72
CA VAL A 643 34.51 -2.62 -14.73
C VAL A 643 33.41 -3.65 -14.40
N ASP A 644 33.08 -3.78 -13.12
CA ASP A 644 32.11 -4.76 -12.62
C ASP A 644 30.72 -4.19 -12.32
N ILE A 645 30.37 -3.00 -12.82
CA ILE A 645 29.02 -2.44 -12.66
C ILE A 645 28.01 -3.07 -13.65
N PRO A 646 26.70 -3.09 -13.32
CA PRO A 646 25.68 -3.72 -14.16
C PRO A 646 25.62 -3.19 -15.61
N MET A 647 26.01 -1.93 -15.84
CA MET A 647 26.02 -1.32 -17.18
C MET A 647 26.93 -2.04 -18.19
N PHE A 648 28.00 -2.70 -17.77
CA PHE A 648 28.88 -3.43 -18.71
C PHE A 648 28.54 -4.91 -18.82
N ARG A 649 27.59 -5.39 -18.02
CA ARG A 649 27.34 -6.83 -17.86
C ARG A 649 25.91 -7.23 -18.18
N VAL A 650 24.97 -6.27 -18.19
CA VAL A 650 23.58 -6.53 -18.53
C VAL A 650 23.11 -5.69 -19.70
N ALA A 651 22.68 -6.38 -20.76
CA ALA A 651 22.03 -5.74 -21.89
C ALA A 651 20.54 -5.50 -21.57
N MET A 652 20.09 -4.27 -21.81
CA MET A 652 18.70 -3.86 -21.69
C MET A 652 18.17 -3.34 -23.02
N PRO A 653 16.96 -3.76 -23.42
CA PRO A 653 16.47 -3.42 -24.74
C PRO A 653 16.05 -1.96 -24.77
N GLN A 654 16.10 -1.32 -25.93
CA GLN A 654 15.65 0.07 -26.07
C GLN A 654 14.15 0.24 -25.78
N SER A 655 13.38 -0.85 -25.87
CA SER A 655 11.98 -0.92 -25.43
C SER A 655 11.81 -0.66 -23.94
N SER A 656 12.86 -0.90 -23.14
CA SER A 656 12.86 -0.53 -21.74
C SER A 656 12.81 0.99 -21.62
N GLN A 657 11.75 1.51 -21.01
CA GLN A 657 11.63 2.95 -20.69
C GLN A 657 12.55 3.39 -19.53
N ARG A 658 13.45 2.50 -19.10
CA ARG A 658 14.44 2.73 -18.05
C ARG A 658 15.69 3.35 -18.66
N TYR A 659 16.30 4.26 -17.91
CA TYR A 659 17.48 4.95 -18.39
C TYR A 659 18.72 4.11 -18.10
N THR A 660 19.71 4.06 -19.00
CA THR A 660 21.04 3.47 -18.72
C THR A 660 21.61 4.01 -17.40
N PHE A 661 21.30 5.27 -17.09
CA PHE A 661 21.73 5.97 -15.89
C PHE A 661 21.10 5.43 -14.59
N ASP A 662 19.98 4.71 -14.66
CA ASP A 662 19.40 4.02 -13.50
C ASP A 662 20.34 2.88 -13.05
N LEU A 663 21.11 2.29 -13.97
CA LEU A 663 22.13 1.28 -13.65
C LEU A 663 23.30 1.88 -12.87
N GLU A 664 23.61 3.15 -13.08
CA GLU A 664 24.65 3.88 -12.36
C GLU A 664 24.16 4.38 -10.99
N SER A 665 22.91 4.85 -10.89
CA SER A 665 22.33 5.38 -9.64
C SER A 665 22.37 4.38 -8.46
N SER A 666 22.61 3.11 -8.76
CA SER A 666 22.82 2.05 -7.79
C SER A 666 24.17 2.11 -7.05
N TYR A 667 25.12 2.92 -7.51
CA TYR A 667 26.47 3.06 -6.99
C TYR A 667 26.65 4.48 -6.39
N GLU A 668 26.04 4.77 -5.23
CA GLU A 668 25.89 6.14 -4.72
C GLU A 668 27.15 6.80 -4.11
N GLU A 669 27.25 8.10 -4.45
CA GLU A 669 27.60 9.29 -3.65
C GLU A 669 29.00 9.49 -3.06
N SER A 670 29.83 8.46 -2.87
CA SER A 670 31.07 8.70 -2.10
C SER A 670 32.32 9.04 -2.92
N GLN A 671 32.39 8.70 -4.22
CA GLN A 671 33.49 9.12 -5.11
C GLN A 671 33.05 9.34 -6.57
N PRO A 672 33.49 10.43 -7.23
CA PRO A 672 33.26 10.64 -8.66
C PRO A 672 33.97 9.58 -9.50
N ASN A 673 33.21 8.66 -10.10
CA ASN A 673 33.70 7.66 -11.04
C ASN A 673 33.94 8.31 -12.41
N THR A 674 35.09 8.07 -13.04
CA THR A 674 35.38 8.62 -14.38
C THR A 674 35.22 7.52 -15.44
N TYR A 675 34.30 7.73 -16.37
CA TYR A 675 34.03 6.82 -17.49
C TYR A 675 34.66 7.36 -18.76
N THR A 676 35.33 6.48 -19.50
CA THR A 676 35.85 6.79 -20.83
C THR A 676 34.78 6.45 -21.87
N TYR A 677 34.45 7.42 -22.74
CA TYR A 677 33.46 7.26 -23.79
C TYR A 677 33.94 7.81 -25.14
N VAL A 678 33.30 7.33 -26.21
CA VAL A 678 33.56 7.70 -27.59
C VAL A 678 32.25 8.08 -28.27
N ASN A 679 32.21 9.28 -28.85
CA ASN A 679 31.09 9.70 -29.71
C ASN A 679 31.15 8.95 -31.04
N LEU A 680 30.03 8.41 -31.49
CA LEU A 680 29.91 7.74 -32.79
C LEU A 680 29.40 8.70 -33.86
N SER A 681 29.96 8.61 -35.06
CA SER A 681 29.30 9.13 -36.26
C SER A 681 28.16 8.20 -36.70
N ASP A 682 27.27 8.72 -37.53
CA ASP A 682 26.15 7.95 -38.10
C ASP A 682 26.63 6.69 -38.85
N ASP A 683 27.70 6.81 -39.64
CA ASP A 683 28.30 5.70 -40.39
C ASP A 683 28.91 4.65 -39.47
N GLN A 684 29.56 5.07 -38.39
CA GLN A 684 30.15 4.16 -37.40
C GLN A 684 29.07 3.43 -36.61
N LEU A 685 28.01 4.14 -36.21
CA LEU A 685 26.87 3.53 -35.54
C LEU A 685 26.28 2.41 -36.41
N ILE A 686 26.02 2.67 -37.70
CA ILE A 686 25.48 1.67 -38.64
C ILE A 686 26.39 0.44 -38.75
N GLN A 687 27.72 0.62 -38.75
CA GLN A 687 28.67 -0.49 -38.79
C GLN A 687 28.70 -1.32 -37.50
N ILE A 688 28.40 -0.70 -36.36
CA ILE A 688 28.42 -1.36 -35.04
C ILE A 688 27.12 -2.12 -34.76
N LEU A 689 25.98 -1.69 -35.30
CA LEU A 689 24.66 -2.30 -35.03
C LEU A 689 24.61 -3.84 -35.14
N PRO A 690 25.26 -4.50 -36.12
CA PRO A 690 25.23 -5.97 -36.23
C PRO A 690 25.88 -6.70 -35.05
N TYR A 691 26.73 -6.02 -34.28
CA TYR A 691 27.53 -6.58 -33.19
C TYR A 691 26.91 -6.38 -31.81
N ILE A 692 25.70 -5.81 -31.74
CA ILE A 692 25.05 -5.48 -30.48
C ILE A 692 24.10 -6.59 -30.03
N THR A 693 23.93 -6.69 -28.72
CA THR A 693 22.87 -7.44 -28.05
C THR A 693 21.98 -6.49 -27.25
N GLN A 694 20.71 -6.84 -27.14
CA GLN A 694 19.69 -5.98 -26.50
C GLN A 694 19.15 -6.55 -25.19
N ARG A 695 19.45 -7.79 -24.84
CA ARG A 695 18.96 -8.48 -23.64
C ARG A 695 19.90 -9.62 -23.27
N GLY A 696 20.15 -9.81 -21.99
CA GLY A 696 21.00 -10.91 -21.53
C GLY A 696 22.13 -10.42 -20.65
N ILE A 697 22.89 -11.37 -20.14
CA ILE A 697 23.86 -11.20 -19.09
C ILE A 697 25.19 -11.76 -19.57
N SER A 698 26.26 -10.97 -19.40
CA SER A 698 27.61 -11.36 -19.73
C SER A 698 28.45 -11.64 -18.47
N GLU A 699 29.18 -12.75 -18.48
CA GLU A 699 30.16 -13.11 -17.45
C GLU A 699 31.41 -12.23 -17.47
N THR A 700 31.66 -11.56 -18.60
CA THR A 700 32.74 -10.57 -18.74
C THR A 700 32.17 -9.18 -18.97
N PRO A 701 32.85 -8.11 -18.53
CA PRO A 701 32.50 -6.74 -18.89
C PRO A 701 32.57 -6.53 -20.40
N LEU A 702 31.55 -5.92 -20.98
CA LEU A 702 31.42 -5.62 -22.41
C LEU A 702 31.31 -4.11 -22.64
N ILE A 703 31.60 -3.66 -23.85
CA ILE A 703 31.40 -2.26 -24.26
C ILE A 703 29.89 -1.95 -24.26
N SER A 704 29.50 -0.83 -23.65
CA SER A 704 28.11 -0.36 -23.58
C SER A 704 27.84 0.70 -24.66
N LEU A 705 26.76 0.53 -25.42
CA LEU A 705 26.25 1.47 -26.40
C LEU A 705 25.01 2.18 -25.85
N VAL A 706 25.09 3.51 -25.74
CA VAL A 706 24.07 4.36 -25.13
C VAL A 706 23.61 5.44 -26.10
N PHE A 707 22.31 5.71 -26.14
CA PHE A 707 21.68 6.75 -26.97
C PHE A 707 21.30 7.99 -26.13
N ASN A 708 21.16 9.15 -26.77
CA ASN A 708 20.99 10.44 -26.08
C ASN A 708 19.74 10.61 -25.22
N ASN A 709 18.71 9.83 -25.48
CA ASN A 709 17.49 9.77 -24.69
C ASN A 709 17.65 8.84 -23.47
N GLY A 710 18.85 8.29 -23.28
CA GLY A 710 19.24 7.33 -22.26
C GLY A 710 18.46 6.02 -22.27
N SER A 711 17.64 5.71 -23.28
CA SER A 711 16.78 4.52 -23.28
C SER A 711 17.58 3.25 -23.55
N GLY A 712 17.46 2.26 -22.66
CA GLY A 712 18.11 0.95 -22.79
C GLY A 712 19.63 0.98 -22.54
N ASN A 713 20.27 -0.17 -22.63
CA ASN A 713 21.72 -0.35 -22.49
C ASN A 713 22.14 -1.50 -23.40
N LEU A 714 22.60 -1.21 -24.62
CA LEU A 714 22.97 -2.27 -25.55
C LEU A 714 24.43 -2.66 -25.31
N LEU A 715 24.76 -3.95 -25.35
CA LEU A 715 26.13 -4.41 -25.18
C LEU A 715 26.72 -4.88 -26.51
N ILE A 716 28.02 -4.66 -26.71
CA ILE A 716 28.76 -5.25 -27.81
C ILE A 716 29.09 -6.69 -27.44
N GLN A 717 28.80 -7.65 -28.32
CA GLN A 717 29.11 -9.05 -28.08
C GLN A 717 30.63 -9.24 -27.91
N ALA A 718 31.02 -10.10 -26.97
CA ALA A 718 32.43 -10.30 -26.61
C ALA A 718 33.33 -10.58 -27.82
N GLN A 719 32.85 -11.42 -28.74
CA GLN A 719 33.58 -11.83 -29.94
C GLN A 719 33.85 -10.70 -30.94
N TYR A 720 33.09 -9.60 -30.87
CA TYR A 720 33.20 -8.46 -31.80
C TYR A 720 33.88 -7.23 -31.20
N THR A 721 34.46 -7.37 -30.00
CA THR A 721 35.10 -6.26 -29.28
C THR A 721 36.24 -5.65 -30.08
N ASP A 722 37.11 -6.48 -30.67
CA ASP A 722 38.27 -6.02 -31.44
C ASP A 722 37.85 -5.32 -32.74
N GLU A 723 36.83 -5.80 -33.44
CA GLU A 723 36.32 -5.11 -34.65
C GLU A 723 35.70 -3.76 -34.30
N VAL A 724 34.94 -3.66 -33.20
CA VAL A 724 34.37 -2.38 -32.77
C VAL A 724 35.46 -1.40 -32.34
N LEU A 725 36.49 -1.84 -31.63
CA LEU A 725 37.64 -1.01 -31.27
C LEU A 725 38.40 -0.52 -32.51
N ALA A 726 38.48 -1.32 -33.57
CA ALA A 726 39.07 -0.90 -34.84
C ALA A 726 38.21 0.16 -35.57
N ILE A 727 36.87 0.05 -35.54
CA ILE A 727 35.96 1.05 -36.15
C ILE A 727 36.12 2.43 -35.51
N ILE A 728 36.42 2.48 -34.21
CA ILE A 728 36.52 3.73 -33.44
C ILE A 728 37.96 4.18 -33.18
N SER A 729 38.96 3.55 -33.82
CA SER A 729 40.38 3.79 -33.50
C SER A 729 40.83 5.24 -33.70
N GLU A 730 40.17 5.97 -34.62
CA GLU A 730 40.45 7.38 -34.93
C GLU A 730 39.64 8.37 -34.08
N ASN A 731 38.70 7.89 -33.27
CA ASN A 731 37.81 8.75 -32.50
C ASN A 731 38.50 9.28 -31.24
N GLN A 732 38.18 10.52 -30.88
CA GLN A 732 38.66 11.12 -29.63
C GLN A 732 38.00 10.43 -28.43
N ARG A 733 38.82 9.82 -27.56
CA ARG A 733 38.41 9.31 -26.26
C ARG A 733 38.18 10.47 -25.30
N LYS A 734 36.99 10.54 -24.72
CA LYS A 734 36.57 11.57 -23.75
C LYS A 734 36.29 10.92 -22.42
N SER A 735 36.33 11.72 -21.35
CA SER A 735 36.03 11.24 -20.01
C SER A 735 34.88 12.03 -19.41
N VAL A 736 34.00 11.36 -18.69
CA VAL A 736 32.88 11.97 -17.97
C VAL A 736 32.82 11.44 -16.55
N VAL A 737 32.49 12.31 -15.60
CA VAL A 737 32.39 11.96 -14.17
C VAL A 737 30.98 11.49 -13.77
N ASN A 738 29.99 11.84 -14.58
CA ASN A 738 28.59 11.53 -14.33
C ASN A 738 27.93 11.21 -15.68
N LEU A 739 27.38 10.00 -15.83
CA LEU A 739 26.83 9.57 -17.12
C LEU A 739 25.64 10.44 -17.56
N TYR A 740 24.91 11.08 -16.63
CA TYR A 740 23.87 12.06 -16.97
C TYR A 740 24.41 13.25 -17.80
N ASN A 741 25.72 13.52 -17.72
CA ASN A 741 26.38 14.58 -18.48
C ASN A 741 26.88 14.11 -19.86
N LEU A 742 26.73 12.84 -20.24
CA LEU A 742 27.19 12.31 -21.55
C LEU A 742 26.60 13.08 -22.74
N PHE A 743 25.37 13.53 -22.60
CA PHE A 743 24.64 14.26 -23.65
C PHE A 743 24.28 15.69 -23.24
N ALA A 744 24.77 16.17 -22.10
CA ALA A 744 24.66 17.56 -21.73
C ALA A 744 25.49 18.38 -22.72
N THR A 745 24.83 19.21 -23.52
CA THR A 745 25.52 20.16 -24.39
C THR A 745 26.41 21.04 -23.54
N ASP A 746 27.70 21.10 -23.85
CA ASP A 746 28.64 22.06 -23.28
C ASP A 746 28.02 23.47 -23.32
N GLY A 747 27.55 23.95 -22.16
CA GLY A 747 26.99 25.28 -21.95
C GLY A 747 25.47 25.41 -22.13
N LYS A 748 24.69 25.05 -21.09
CA LYS A 748 23.54 25.84 -20.60
C LYS A 748 23.11 25.44 -19.21
#